data_AF-W7L8N0-F1
#
_entry.id   AF-W7L8N0-F1
#
_cell.length_a   1.000
_cell.length_b   1.000
_cell.length_c   1.000
_cell.angle_alpha   90.00
_cell.angle_beta   90.00
_cell.angle_gamma   90.00
#
_symmetry.space_group_name_H-M   'P 1'
#
loop_
_entity.id
_entity.type
_entity.pdbx_description
1 polymer ?
#
loop_
_entity_poly.entity_id
_entity_poly.type
_entity_poly.pdbx_seq_one_letter_code
_entity_poly.pdbx_strand_id
1 'polypeptide(L)'
;MNAFQHTFGDVCNPKGICHISTRNLSLLNSIPYITYASALWVASVIGERYGRRVVYISMNIICLVGIAISYTSKSYGQILAGRSVVNIYTGMEGWLIPLFISELVPPRVRGAMVSTYVFGRLIGSLIIGIVAYATAPIPGDDSWKIPVAVLFSVPSLALLLTWFALSVLKYLNDGHPGYDIDEDMARMRVSLERNVEGSGWRDLFKGHNLRRTSIAMIANFFALASGQAFANTYGTIFIKSLNVYNPYVFTIIIKVGGIVGALTFALLVDHVGRRFFYHTLAPMAAICMIVIGSVGAIHNPSKQAKLVIASMFPCYGLFLLGSFAPLGTLIPAEIPSPRLRDKTAMAAFTVQNLTNFVTTFTVPYLTDAGYANLGAKIGFIYGALGLAGCVWAFFYYPELEGRSLEEIDLMFIENIPARHTRNPYDEYSGPTRESRHPRGPSLLFYKCSMSRLSSIIKSALLELYGTRHGDRKRGGNVNGLSDKVATLNGRLQEWRRSLARKLIFDVYPLSEFQAPHGRERTEREFENSLFRLQALFLKLAYENAKILTNRPLLSFRKTSTTSMTDPFRAAIQQCKEASLSISRAASTPYLLEASETYAIAVVSLHLLTAGVTLCISITLDHLAPDSTEVRSRIRQLMQVQALLKDKSIFAAQSRDITKRLANLVMAKTGKERSETGVLSSAYPEVPGGD
;
A
#
# COMPACT_ATOMS: atom_id res chain seq x y z
N MET A 1 19.59 26.15 27.72
CA MET A 1 20.56 25.02 27.76
C MET A 1 21.56 25.10 28.92
N ASN A 2 21.97 26.30 29.36
CA ASN A 2 23.01 26.45 30.39
C ASN A 2 22.56 25.93 31.77
N ALA A 3 21.29 26.11 32.15
CA ALA A 3 20.75 25.58 33.41
C ALA A 3 20.79 24.04 33.47
N PHE A 4 20.40 23.36 32.39
CA PHE A 4 20.46 21.89 32.32
C PHE A 4 21.90 21.36 32.48
N GLN A 5 22.88 22.02 31.85
CA GLN A 5 24.28 21.64 31.99
C GLN A 5 24.85 21.98 33.37
N HIS A 6 24.34 23.01 34.04
CA HIS A 6 24.69 23.33 35.41
C HIS A 6 24.19 22.26 36.40
N THR A 7 22.96 21.76 36.21
CA THR A 7 22.34 20.78 37.11
C THR A 7 22.85 19.34 36.88
N PHE A 8 23.16 18.97 35.63
CA PHE A 8 23.53 17.59 35.27
C PHE A 8 24.93 17.41 34.69
N GLY A 9 25.71 18.49 34.56
CA GLY A 9 27.08 18.44 34.07
C GLY A 9 28.04 17.88 35.12
N ASP A 10 29.00 17.09 34.65
CA ASP A 10 30.03 16.44 35.47
C ASP A 10 31.42 17.07 35.29
N VAL A 11 31.63 17.88 34.24
CA VAL A 11 32.91 18.56 33.97
C VAL A 11 32.68 20.07 34.05
N CYS A 12 33.22 20.72 35.08
CA CYS A 12 33.09 22.17 35.26
C CYS A 12 34.41 22.89 34.99
N ASN A 13 34.36 23.92 34.14
CA ASN A 13 35.49 24.81 33.90
C ASN A 13 35.76 25.68 35.15
N PRO A 14 36.98 26.24 35.31
CA PRO A 14 37.32 27.14 36.43
C PRO A 14 36.40 28.36 36.56
N LYS A 15 35.69 28.72 35.48
CA LYS A 15 34.68 29.79 35.43
C LYS A 15 33.29 29.35 35.93
N GLY A 16 33.14 28.15 36.50
CA GLY A 16 31.87 27.62 37.00
C GLY A 16 30.89 27.14 35.93
N ILE A 17 31.31 27.07 34.65
CA ILE A 17 30.46 26.57 33.55
C ILE A 17 30.63 25.05 33.48
N CYS A 18 29.60 24.32 33.88
CA CYS A 18 29.55 22.85 33.80
C CYS A 18 29.06 22.38 32.42
N HIS A 19 29.67 21.30 31.94
CA HIS A 19 29.38 20.62 30.69
C HIS A 19 29.17 19.13 30.97
N ILE A 20 28.36 18.48 30.12
CA ILE A 20 28.12 17.05 30.20
C ILE A 20 29.26 16.36 29.44
N SER A 21 29.98 15.46 30.10
CA SER A 21 31.05 14.67 29.49
C SER A 21 30.54 13.82 28.34
N THR A 22 31.45 13.45 27.45
CA THR A 22 31.16 12.63 26.25
C THR A 22 30.51 11.31 26.61
N ARG A 23 30.96 10.67 27.71
CA ARG A 23 30.33 9.46 28.24
C ARG A 23 28.88 9.70 28.64
N ASN A 24 28.63 10.73 29.45
CA ASN A 24 27.30 11.02 29.95
C ASN A 24 26.36 11.49 28.85
N LEU A 25 26.83 12.27 27.87
CA LEU A 25 26.04 12.71 26.72
C LEU A 25 25.65 11.53 25.82
N SER A 26 26.59 10.61 25.58
CA SER A 26 26.37 9.39 24.82
C SER A 26 25.34 8.47 25.49
N LEU A 27 25.49 8.19 26.78
CA LEU A 27 24.56 7.32 27.52
C LEU A 27 23.16 7.94 27.65
N LEU A 28 23.06 9.26 27.83
CA LEU A 28 21.79 9.98 27.98
C LEU A 28 20.87 9.87 26.75
N ASN A 29 21.46 9.64 25.57
CA ASN A 29 20.74 9.54 24.31
C ASN A 29 20.70 8.11 23.76
N SER A 30 21.69 7.27 24.04
CA SER A 30 21.75 5.91 23.48
C SER A 30 20.93 4.90 24.27
N ILE A 31 21.07 4.82 25.60
CA ILE A 31 20.34 3.86 26.46
C ILE A 31 18.82 3.84 26.20
N PRO A 32 18.13 4.99 26.00
CA PRO A 32 16.70 4.97 25.75
C PRO A 32 16.28 4.18 24.50
N TYR A 33 17.17 3.99 23.50
CA TYR A 33 16.87 3.14 22.35
C TYR A 33 16.87 1.64 22.68
N ILE A 34 17.64 1.20 23.69
CA ILE A 34 17.58 -0.18 24.19
C ILE A 34 16.24 -0.39 24.92
N THR A 35 15.83 0.55 25.77
CA THR A 35 14.57 0.43 26.48
C THR A 35 13.39 0.45 25.51
N TYR A 36 13.43 1.30 24.47
CA TYR A 36 12.49 1.26 23.35
C TYR A 36 12.42 -0.13 22.71
N ALA A 37 13.57 -0.70 22.31
CA ALA A 37 13.61 -1.99 21.64
C ALA A 37 13.03 -3.11 22.52
N SER A 38 13.43 -3.16 23.79
CA SER A 38 12.91 -4.15 24.74
C SER A 38 11.39 -4.01 24.97
N ALA A 39 10.90 -2.78 25.08
CA ALA A 39 9.49 -2.50 25.33
C ALA A 39 8.59 -2.87 24.14
N LEU A 40 9.10 -2.75 22.91
CA LEU A 40 8.40 -3.19 21.69
C LEU A 40 8.09 -4.70 21.75
N TRP A 41 9.07 -5.51 22.14
CA TRP A 41 8.89 -6.96 22.31
C TRP A 41 7.96 -7.29 23.47
N VAL A 42 8.16 -6.66 24.62
CA VAL A 42 7.32 -6.88 25.80
C VAL A 42 5.86 -6.51 25.51
N ALA A 43 5.60 -5.39 24.83
CA ALA A 43 4.27 -4.97 24.44
C ALA A 43 3.57 -5.98 23.54
N SER A 44 4.29 -6.56 22.57
CA SER A 44 3.73 -7.59 21.69
C SER A 44 3.24 -8.81 22.46
N VAL A 45 4.05 -9.32 23.39
CA VAL A 45 3.70 -10.49 24.21
C VAL A 45 2.54 -10.18 25.15
N ILE A 46 2.54 -9.01 25.78
CA ILE A 46 1.45 -8.59 26.68
C ILE A 46 0.16 -8.43 25.90
N GLY A 47 0.21 -7.80 24.72
CA GLY A 47 -0.98 -7.56 23.92
C GLY A 47 -1.57 -8.81 23.29
N GLU A 48 -0.74 -9.80 22.94
CA GLU A 48 -1.18 -11.12 22.50
C GLU A 48 -1.84 -11.92 23.64
N ARG A 49 -1.32 -11.84 24.87
CA ARG A 49 -1.82 -12.63 26.02
C ARG A 49 -3.00 -12.00 26.77
N TYR A 50 -2.95 -10.69 26.98
CA TYR A 50 -3.88 -9.96 27.85
C TYR A 50 -4.75 -8.95 27.09
N GLY A 51 -4.56 -8.84 25.76
CA GLY A 51 -5.31 -7.93 24.91
C GLY A 51 -4.76 -6.50 24.88
N ARG A 52 -5.20 -5.77 23.85
CA ARG A 52 -4.69 -4.44 23.47
C ARG A 52 -4.99 -3.34 24.49
N ARG A 53 -6.12 -3.42 25.20
CA ARG A 53 -6.53 -2.42 26.20
C ARG A 53 -5.55 -2.33 27.38
N VAL A 54 -5.01 -3.46 27.83
CA VAL A 54 -4.05 -3.51 28.94
C VAL A 54 -2.74 -2.81 28.54
N VAL A 55 -2.27 -3.05 27.31
CA VAL A 55 -1.08 -2.37 26.76
C VAL A 55 -1.32 -0.86 26.66
N TYR A 56 -2.50 -0.42 26.20
CA TYR A 56 -2.85 0.99 26.09
C TYR A 56 -2.83 1.73 27.43
N ILE A 57 -3.43 1.15 28.47
CA ILE A 57 -3.50 1.79 29.80
C ILE A 57 -2.10 1.79 30.44
N SER A 58 -1.42 0.64 30.42
CA SER A 58 -0.09 0.51 31.02
C SER A 58 0.95 1.43 30.37
N MET A 59 0.98 1.56 29.05
CA MET A 59 1.95 2.45 28.38
C MET A 59 1.78 3.91 28.81
N ASN A 60 0.54 4.40 28.95
CA ASN A 60 0.29 5.78 29.35
C ASN A 60 0.67 6.04 30.82
N ILE A 61 0.39 5.08 31.72
CA ILE A 61 0.84 5.16 33.13
C ILE A 61 2.37 5.19 33.20
N ILE A 62 3.05 4.31 32.46
CA ILE A 62 4.52 4.28 32.36
C ILE A 62 5.06 5.62 31.86
N CYS A 63 4.41 6.23 30.86
CA CYS A 63 4.76 7.54 30.35
C CYS A 63 4.69 8.62 31.45
N LEU A 64 3.58 8.69 32.19
CA LEU A 64 3.40 9.66 33.28
C LEU A 64 4.47 9.49 34.38
N VAL A 65 4.78 8.25 34.75
CA VAL A 65 5.84 7.95 35.73
C VAL A 65 7.21 8.41 35.21
N GLY A 66 7.54 8.10 33.95
CA GLY A 66 8.80 8.53 33.34
C GLY A 66 8.95 10.05 33.24
N ILE A 67 7.87 10.76 32.91
CA ILE A 67 7.86 12.23 32.87
C ILE A 67 8.01 12.79 34.29
N ALA A 68 7.34 12.22 35.30
CA ALA A 68 7.47 12.66 36.70
C ALA A 68 8.89 12.49 37.24
N ILE A 69 9.54 11.36 36.94
CA ILE A 69 10.95 11.13 37.31
C ILE A 69 11.85 12.15 36.60
N SER A 70 11.58 12.44 35.32
CA SER A 70 12.36 13.42 34.55
C SER A 70 12.18 14.85 35.08
N TYR A 71 10.96 15.25 35.41
CA TYR A 71 10.62 16.58 35.91
C TYR A 71 11.21 16.85 37.30
N THR A 72 11.16 15.85 38.19
CA THR A 72 11.70 15.93 39.56
C THR A 72 13.20 15.66 39.65
N SER A 73 13.88 15.50 38.51
CA SER A 73 15.27 15.07 38.47
C SER A 73 16.23 16.12 39.05
N LYS A 74 17.08 15.66 39.99
CA LYS A 74 18.16 16.47 40.58
C LYS A 74 19.56 15.87 40.34
N SER A 75 19.62 14.65 39.80
CA SER A 75 20.87 13.94 39.51
C SER A 75 20.87 13.40 38.09
N TYR A 76 22.06 13.22 37.52
CA TYR A 76 22.25 12.65 36.18
C TYR A 76 21.61 11.26 36.05
N GLY A 77 21.78 10.40 37.06
CA GLY A 77 21.19 9.06 37.06
C GLY A 77 19.67 9.08 37.02
N GLN A 78 19.05 10.02 37.75
CA GLN A 78 17.59 10.15 37.78
C GLN A 78 17.02 10.63 36.44
N ILE A 79 17.63 11.62 35.79
CA ILE A 79 17.17 12.08 34.46
C ILE A 79 17.37 11.00 33.39
N LEU A 80 18.47 10.23 33.46
CA LEU A 80 18.71 9.09 32.58
C LEU A 80 17.62 8.01 32.77
N ALA A 81 17.29 7.66 34.01
CA ALA A 81 16.24 6.70 34.32
C ALA A 81 14.88 7.20 33.82
N GLY A 82 14.52 8.46 34.10
CA GLY A 82 13.27 9.06 33.62
C GLY A 82 13.12 9.01 32.10
N ARG A 83 14.16 9.42 31.36
CA ARG A 83 14.19 9.33 29.89
C ARG A 83 14.09 7.90 29.37
N SER A 84 14.70 6.96 30.07
CA SER A 84 14.67 5.54 29.73
C SER A 84 13.25 4.96 29.90
N VAL A 85 12.55 5.33 30.98
CA VAL A 85 11.15 4.95 31.23
C VAL A 85 10.20 5.57 30.21
N VAL A 86 10.39 6.84 29.83
CA VAL A 86 9.60 7.46 28.75
C VAL A 86 9.80 6.73 27.41
N ASN A 87 11.00 6.20 27.13
CA ASN A 87 11.21 5.43 25.91
C ASN A 87 10.65 4.01 25.96
N ILE A 88 10.40 3.44 27.15
CA ILE A 88 9.58 2.23 27.27
C ILE A 88 8.18 2.52 26.74
N TYR A 89 7.57 3.65 27.14
CA TYR A 89 6.29 4.08 26.58
C TYR A 89 6.33 4.18 25.05
N THR A 90 7.34 4.87 24.49
CA THR A 90 7.44 5.04 23.02
C THR A 90 7.61 3.69 22.30
N GLY A 91 8.28 2.70 22.93
CA GLY A 91 8.40 1.34 22.39
C GLY A 91 7.07 0.59 22.38
N MET A 92 6.30 0.67 23.47
CA MET A 92 4.95 0.07 23.56
C MET A 92 3.97 0.72 22.58
N GLU A 93 4.00 2.06 22.52
CA GLU A 93 3.21 2.88 21.60
C GLU A 93 3.50 2.54 20.13
N GLY A 94 4.78 2.39 19.77
CA GLY A 94 5.21 2.09 18.41
C GLY A 94 4.73 0.74 17.87
N TRP A 95 4.44 -0.22 18.76
CA TRP A 95 3.79 -1.48 18.39
C TRP A 95 2.25 -1.35 18.37
N LEU A 96 1.67 -0.83 19.45
CA LEU A 96 0.23 -0.85 19.67
C LEU A 96 -0.54 0.07 18.72
N ILE A 97 -0.14 1.34 18.60
CA ILE A 97 -0.94 2.37 17.92
C ILE A 97 -1.14 2.08 16.43
N PRO A 98 -0.09 1.86 15.61
CA PRO A 98 -0.29 1.60 14.19
C PRO A 98 -1.11 0.32 13.95
N LEU A 99 -0.91 -0.71 14.79
CA LEU A 99 -1.67 -1.95 14.73
C LEU A 99 -3.15 -1.69 15.05
N PHE A 100 -3.44 -1.00 16.15
CA PHE A 100 -4.80 -0.72 16.59
C PHE A 100 -5.59 0.13 15.58
N ILE A 101 -4.97 1.16 15.00
CA ILE A 101 -5.57 1.94 13.92
C ILE A 101 -5.87 1.04 12.72
N SER A 102 -4.96 0.11 12.39
CA SER A 102 -5.14 -0.77 11.22
C SER A 102 -6.31 -1.75 11.37
N GLU A 103 -6.62 -2.15 12.60
CA GLU A 103 -7.70 -3.09 12.92
C GLU A 103 -9.07 -2.41 12.98
N LEU A 104 -9.14 -1.18 13.51
CA LEU A 104 -10.39 -0.42 13.61
C LEU A 104 -10.87 0.13 12.27
N VAL A 105 -9.94 0.42 11.36
CA VAL A 105 -10.23 1.17 10.14
C VAL A 105 -10.57 0.23 8.96
N PRO A 106 -11.62 0.53 8.17
CA PRO A 106 -11.96 -0.22 6.98
C PRO A 106 -10.78 -0.34 5.99
N PRO A 107 -10.62 -1.48 5.28
CA PRO A 107 -9.45 -1.72 4.42
C PRO A 107 -9.17 -0.63 3.38
N ARG A 108 -10.21 0.07 2.89
CA ARG A 108 -10.09 1.11 1.85
C ARG A 108 -9.35 2.37 2.31
N VAL A 109 -9.41 2.71 3.59
CA VAL A 109 -8.81 3.95 4.16
C VAL A 109 -7.73 3.66 5.20
N ARG A 110 -7.46 2.38 5.48
CA ARG A 110 -6.50 1.90 6.48
C ARG A 110 -5.12 2.55 6.36
N GLY A 111 -4.56 2.58 5.15
CA GLY A 111 -3.23 3.15 4.90
C GLY A 111 -3.14 4.63 5.27
N ALA A 112 -4.11 5.43 4.83
CA ALA A 112 -4.18 6.86 5.15
C ALA A 112 -4.30 7.10 6.67
N MET A 113 -5.14 6.31 7.35
CA MET A 113 -5.31 6.43 8.80
C MET A 113 -4.05 6.02 9.57
N VAL A 114 -3.36 4.94 9.18
CA VAL A 114 -2.09 4.56 9.81
C VAL A 114 -1.03 5.65 9.59
N SER A 115 -1.00 6.31 8.45
CA SER A 115 -0.07 7.43 8.19
C SER A 115 -0.28 8.63 9.13
N THR A 116 -1.49 8.83 9.68
CA THR A 116 -1.73 9.91 10.67
C THR A 116 -0.86 9.77 11.91
N TYR A 117 -0.49 8.54 12.29
CA TYR A 117 0.46 8.27 13.38
C TYR A 117 1.81 8.96 13.15
N VAL A 118 2.37 8.79 11.94
CA VAL A 118 3.67 9.38 11.58
C VAL A 118 3.56 10.90 11.51
N PHE A 119 2.49 11.44 10.94
CA PHE A 119 2.24 12.88 10.92
C PHE A 119 2.10 13.47 12.33
N GLY A 120 1.37 12.80 13.21
CA GLY A 120 1.24 13.19 14.62
C GLY A 120 2.60 13.27 15.33
N ARG A 121 3.50 12.32 15.05
CA ARG A 121 4.87 12.32 15.59
C ARG A 121 5.70 13.52 15.10
N LEU A 122 5.55 13.91 13.83
CA LEU A 122 6.25 15.08 13.27
C LEU A 122 5.72 16.39 13.87
N ILE A 123 4.39 16.52 13.97
CA ILE A 123 3.74 17.70 14.59
C ILE A 123 4.14 17.80 16.07
N GLY A 124 4.07 16.72 16.83
CA GLY A 124 4.49 16.70 18.23
C GLY A 124 5.95 17.10 18.40
N SER A 125 6.83 16.62 17.51
CA SER A 125 8.24 17.02 17.51
C SER A 125 8.45 18.51 17.18
N LEU A 126 7.57 19.13 16.39
CA LEU A 126 7.61 20.57 16.11
C LEU A 126 7.12 21.38 17.31
N ILE A 127 5.99 20.98 17.92
CA ILE A 127 5.41 21.65 19.10
C ILE A 127 6.45 21.72 20.22
N ILE A 128 7.09 20.60 20.56
CA ILE A 128 8.11 20.60 21.62
C ILE A 128 9.35 21.43 21.24
N GLY A 129 9.70 21.51 19.95
CA GLY A 129 10.77 22.37 19.46
C GLY A 129 10.46 23.87 19.64
N ILE A 130 9.20 24.27 19.39
CA ILE A 130 8.72 25.64 19.62
C ILE A 130 8.68 25.97 21.10
N VAL A 131 8.16 25.06 21.94
CA VAL A 131 8.14 25.23 23.41
C VAL A 131 9.57 25.36 23.94
N ALA A 132 10.50 24.53 23.47
CA ALA A 132 11.92 24.62 23.86
C ALA A 132 12.57 25.94 23.42
N TYR A 133 12.20 26.49 22.26
CA TYR A 133 12.65 27.82 21.83
C TYR A 133 12.08 28.93 22.71
N ALA A 134 10.77 28.89 23.01
CA ALA A 134 10.10 29.90 23.83
C ALA A 134 10.58 29.90 25.29
N THR A 135 10.98 28.74 25.81
CA THR A 135 11.46 28.58 27.19
C THR A 135 12.98 28.72 27.34
N ALA A 136 13.73 28.70 26.25
CA ALA A 136 15.18 28.88 26.24
C ALA A 136 15.70 30.16 26.94
N PRO A 137 15.06 31.34 26.82
CA PRO A 137 15.53 32.56 27.48
C PRO A 137 15.18 32.64 28.98
N ILE A 138 14.34 31.74 29.51
CA ILE A 138 13.94 31.76 30.92
C ILE A 138 15.17 31.39 31.78
N PRO A 139 15.51 32.19 32.81
CA PRO A 139 16.63 31.86 33.70
C PRO A 139 16.28 30.67 34.61
N GLY A 140 17.28 29.86 34.94
CA GLY A 140 17.13 28.72 35.87
C GLY A 140 16.58 27.44 35.23
N ASP A 141 16.19 26.51 36.10
CA ASP A 141 15.75 25.16 35.74
C ASP A 141 14.44 25.13 34.95
N ASP A 142 13.62 26.18 35.05
CA ASP A 142 12.33 26.27 34.37
C ASP A 142 12.48 26.18 32.84
N SER A 143 13.63 26.61 32.31
CA SER A 143 13.97 26.51 30.89
C SER A 143 13.94 25.09 30.32
N TRP A 144 14.20 24.06 31.12
CA TRP A 144 14.14 22.66 30.70
C TRP A 144 13.01 21.87 31.35
N LYS A 145 12.55 22.28 32.54
CA LYS A 145 11.42 21.67 33.24
C LYS A 145 10.07 21.97 32.56
N ILE A 146 9.85 23.17 32.02
CA ILE A 146 8.59 23.52 31.33
C ILE A 146 8.37 22.63 30.09
N PRO A 147 9.33 22.46 29.16
CA PRO A 147 9.17 21.52 28.05
C PRO A 147 8.84 20.09 28.51
N VAL A 148 9.46 19.60 29.58
CA VAL A 148 9.17 18.28 30.15
C VAL A 148 7.75 18.24 30.74
N ALA A 149 7.31 19.29 31.42
CA ALA A 149 5.98 19.37 32.02
C ALA A 149 4.86 19.33 30.97
N VAL A 150 5.05 19.96 29.82
CA VAL A 150 4.08 19.92 28.71
C VAL A 150 3.80 18.49 28.24
N LEU A 151 4.76 17.58 28.38
CA LEU A 151 4.59 16.16 28.00
C LEU A 151 3.53 15.43 28.85
N PHE A 152 3.16 15.93 30.04
CA PHE A 152 2.08 15.33 30.84
C PHE A 152 0.71 15.44 30.17
N SER A 153 0.50 16.46 29.34
CA SER A 153 -0.82 16.78 28.76
C SER A 153 -1.41 15.63 27.94
N VAL A 154 -0.64 15.08 27.01
CA VAL A 154 -1.08 14.04 26.07
C VAL A 154 -1.47 12.72 26.75
N PRO A 155 -0.62 12.06 27.55
CA PRO A 155 -0.98 10.80 28.20
C PRO A 155 -2.11 10.97 29.22
N SER A 156 -2.21 12.13 29.89
CA SER A 156 -3.32 12.42 30.81
C SER A 156 -4.65 12.52 30.07
N LEU A 157 -4.68 13.24 28.95
CA LEU A 157 -5.86 13.34 28.09
C LEU A 157 -6.25 11.98 27.50
N ALA A 158 -5.26 11.18 27.06
CA ALA A 158 -5.47 9.85 26.52
C ALA A 158 -6.15 8.91 27.54
N LEU A 159 -5.69 8.90 28.79
CA LEU A 159 -6.31 8.10 29.86
C LEU A 159 -7.72 8.59 30.19
N LEU A 160 -7.93 9.90 30.24
CA LEU A 160 -9.25 10.49 30.47
C LEU A 160 -10.24 10.08 29.37
N LEU A 161 -9.87 10.24 28.10
CA LEU A 161 -10.72 9.86 26.97
C LEU A 161 -11.03 8.36 26.92
N THR A 162 -10.11 7.51 27.38
CA THR A 162 -10.32 6.05 27.42
C THR A 162 -11.47 5.66 28.34
N TRP A 163 -11.68 6.41 29.43
CA TRP A 163 -12.78 6.18 30.36
C TRP A 163 -14.14 6.57 29.76
N PHE A 164 -14.18 7.57 28.88
CA PHE A 164 -15.40 8.07 28.23
C PHE A 164 -15.71 7.42 26.86
N ALA A 165 -14.73 6.75 26.23
CA ALA A 165 -14.88 6.23 24.86
C ALA A 165 -16.01 5.20 24.69
N LEU A 166 -16.27 4.37 25.70
CA LEU A 166 -17.33 3.36 25.68
C LEU A 166 -18.73 3.99 25.73
N SER A 167 -18.86 5.12 26.45
CA SER A 167 -20.07 5.93 26.53
C SER A 167 -20.33 6.68 25.21
N VAL A 168 -19.26 7.19 24.59
CA VAL A 168 -19.33 7.91 23.31
C VAL A 168 -19.65 6.98 22.15
N LEU A 169 -19.09 5.76 22.10
CA LEU A 169 -19.42 4.77 21.08
C LEU A 169 -20.88 4.33 21.12
N LYS A 170 -21.45 4.14 22.32
CA LYS A 170 -22.89 3.88 22.49
C LYS A 170 -23.71 5.09 22.01
N TYR A 171 -23.36 6.29 22.47
CA TYR A 171 -24.05 7.52 22.08
C TYR A 171 -24.00 7.82 20.57
N LEU A 172 -22.87 7.55 19.89
CA LEU A 172 -22.71 7.79 18.46
C LEU A 172 -23.47 6.77 17.58
N ASN A 173 -23.68 5.55 18.08
CA ASN A 173 -24.32 4.47 17.31
C ASN A 173 -25.77 4.18 17.73
N ASP A 174 -26.28 4.78 18.82
CA ASP A 174 -27.68 4.71 19.24
C ASP A 174 -28.67 5.29 18.21
N GLY A 175 -28.19 5.93 17.14
CA GLY A 175 -28.99 6.50 16.04
C GLY A 175 -29.04 5.66 14.73
N HIS A 176 -28.42 4.48 14.66
CA HIS A 176 -28.43 3.64 13.45
C HIS A 176 -29.30 2.38 13.60
N PRO A 177 -30.51 2.34 13.01
CA PRO A 177 -31.34 1.15 13.04
C PRO A 177 -30.65 0.01 12.27
N GLY A 178 -30.22 -1.03 12.98
CA GLY A 178 -29.57 -2.23 12.42
C GLY A 178 -28.07 -2.36 12.66
N TYR A 179 -27.44 -1.48 13.44
CA TYR A 179 -26.03 -1.64 13.82
C TYR A 179 -25.91 -2.49 15.11
N ASP A 180 -25.57 -3.77 14.96
CA ASP A 180 -25.32 -4.68 16.08
C ASP A 180 -23.83 -4.65 16.47
N ILE A 181 -23.56 -4.09 17.65
CA ILE A 181 -22.22 -4.01 18.24
C ILE A 181 -21.64 -5.42 18.50
N ASP A 182 -22.50 -6.39 18.83
CA ASP A 182 -22.07 -7.76 19.14
C ASP A 182 -21.57 -8.49 17.89
N GLU A 183 -22.13 -8.19 16.70
CA GLU A 183 -21.68 -8.75 15.43
C GLU A 183 -20.28 -8.23 15.02
N ASP A 184 -20.03 -6.93 15.14
CA ASP A 184 -18.72 -6.35 14.84
C ASP A 184 -17.66 -6.80 15.86
N MET A 185 -18.02 -6.92 17.15
CA MET A 185 -17.16 -7.49 18.18
C MET A 185 -16.85 -8.98 17.91
N ALA A 186 -17.83 -9.76 17.44
CA ALA A 186 -17.63 -11.15 17.04
C ALA A 186 -16.69 -11.27 15.82
N ARG A 187 -16.86 -10.42 14.79
CA ARG A 187 -15.92 -10.36 13.64
C ARG A 187 -14.51 -10.00 14.06
N MET A 188 -14.35 -9.09 15.03
CA MET A 188 -13.05 -8.70 15.57
C MET A 188 -12.38 -9.87 16.33
N ARG A 189 -13.15 -10.66 17.09
CA ARG A 189 -12.64 -11.87 17.77
C ARG A 189 -12.20 -12.95 16.78
N VAL A 190 -13.01 -13.23 15.76
CA VAL A 190 -12.68 -14.20 14.71
C VAL A 190 -11.43 -13.80 13.92
N SER A 191 -11.24 -12.50 13.65
CA SER A 191 -10.02 -12.02 12.97
C SER A 191 -8.76 -12.12 13.84
N LEU A 192 -8.91 -12.00 15.16
CA LEU A 192 -7.87 -12.24 16.17
C LEU A 192 -7.45 -13.72 16.23
N GLU A 193 -8.42 -14.65 16.30
CA GLU A 193 -8.16 -16.09 16.37
C GLU A 193 -7.47 -16.62 15.10
N ARG A 194 -7.84 -16.08 13.94
CA ARG A 194 -7.23 -16.45 12.65
C ARG A 194 -5.76 -16.03 12.50
N ASN A 195 -5.30 -15.03 13.27
CA ASN A 195 -3.90 -14.60 13.28
C ASN A 195 -3.01 -15.50 14.17
N VAL A 196 -3.59 -16.35 15.02
CA VAL A 196 -2.84 -17.23 15.94
C VAL A 196 -2.25 -18.45 15.21
N GLU A 197 -2.80 -18.87 14.07
CA GLU A 197 -2.35 -20.07 13.35
C GLU A 197 -1.09 -19.90 12.46
N GLY A 198 -0.35 -18.79 12.57
CA GLY A 198 0.66 -18.41 11.57
C GLY A 198 2.14 -18.52 11.97
N SER A 199 2.79 -19.65 11.67
CA SER A 199 4.25 -19.85 11.41
C SER A 199 5.27 -19.57 12.53
N GLY A 200 6.33 -20.38 12.66
CA GLY A 200 7.37 -20.19 13.69
C GLY A 200 8.40 -19.11 13.34
N TRP A 201 9.09 -18.52 14.32
CA TRP A 201 10.21 -17.57 14.09
C TRP A 201 11.30 -18.15 13.16
N ARG A 202 11.47 -19.48 13.15
CA ARG A 202 12.39 -20.19 12.26
C ARG A 202 11.99 -20.10 10.79
N ASP A 203 10.71 -19.84 10.48
CA ASP A 203 10.21 -19.78 9.11
C ASP A 203 10.59 -18.45 8.40
N LEU A 204 10.99 -17.43 9.17
CA LEU A 204 11.60 -16.20 8.63
C LEU A 204 12.87 -16.48 7.83
N PHE A 205 13.67 -17.44 8.28
CA PHE A 205 15.00 -17.71 7.73
C PHE A 205 15.01 -18.88 6.71
N LYS A 206 13.85 -19.29 6.19
CA LYS A 206 13.73 -20.40 5.23
C LYS A 206 13.39 -19.92 3.82
N GLY A 207 14.10 -20.44 2.82
CA GLY A 207 13.77 -20.29 1.40
C GLY A 207 13.63 -18.83 0.95
N HIS A 208 12.52 -18.50 0.29
CA HIS A 208 12.24 -17.15 -0.21
C HIS A 208 11.96 -16.14 0.92
N ASN A 209 11.54 -16.59 2.11
CA ASN A 209 11.32 -15.69 3.25
C ASN A 209 12.63 -15.15 3.81
N LEU A 210 13.73 -15.92 3.74
CA LEU A 210 15.06 -15.43 4.14
C LEU A 210 15.45 -14.17 3.36
N ARG A 211 15.24 -14.19 2.03
CA ARG A 211 15.51 -13.04 1.16
C ARG A 211 14.66 -11.83 1.52
N ARG A 212 13.37 -12.04 1.84
CA ARG A 212 12.45 -10.95 2.25
C ARG A 212 12.89 -10.34 3.59
N THR A 213 13.14 -11.18 4.57
CA THR A 213 13.53 -10.77 5.92
C THR A 213 14.91 -10.12 5.92
N SER A 214 15.87 -10.62 5.14
CA SER A 214 17.18 -9.99 5.01
C SER A 214 17.09 -8.60 4.38
N ILE A 215 16.26 -8.41 3.34
CA ILE A 215 16.06 -7.09 2.74
C ILE A 215 15.47 -6.12 3.76
N ALA A 216 14.48 -6.56 4.55
CA ALA A 216 13.86 -5.72 5.57
C ALA A 216 14.82 -5.31 6.69
N MET A 217 15.66 -6.24 7.16
CA MET A 217 16.66 -5.96 8.20
C MET A 217 17.77 -5.02 7.69
N ILE A 218 18.33 -5.29 6.50
CA ILE A 218 19.43 -4.47 5.94
C ILE A 218 18.95 -3.06 5.59
N ALA A 219 17.74 -2.92 5.07
CA ALA A 219 17.13 -1.61 4.83
C ALA A 219 17.04 -0.78 6.13
N ASN A 220 16.60 -1.42 7.21
CA ASN A 220 16.47 -0.77 8.52
C ASN A 220 17.82 -0.43 9.16
N PHE A 221 18.86 -1.23 8.87
CA PHE A 221 20.23 -0.88 9.22
C PHE A 221 20.68 0.40 8.50
N PHE A 222 20.59 0.46 7.17
CA PHE A 222 21.01 1.65 6.40
C PHE A 222 20.15 2.89 6.68
N ALA A 223 18.89 2.71 7.07
CA ALA A 223 18.00 3.79 7.48
C ALA A 223 18.59 4.66 8.60
N LEU A 224 19.40 4.06 9.48
CA LEU A 224 20.04 4.77 10.59
C LEU A 224 21.55 4.91 10.44
N ALA A 225 22.21 3.88 9.91
CA ALA A 225 23.66 3.86 9.69
C ALA A 225 24.14 4.92 8.68
N SER A 226 23.26 5.47 7.85
CA SER A 226 23.56 6.58 6.93
C SER A 226 23.82 7.93 7.62
N GLY A 227 23.78 8.00 8.95
CA GLY A 227 24.13 9.19 9.73
C GLY A 227 22.94 9.93 10.36
N GLN A 228 21.81 9.23 10.52
CA GLN A 228 20.59 9.80 11.10
C GLN A 228 20.86 10.38 12.51
N ALA A 229 21.59 9.65 13.35
CA ALA A 229 21.90 10.07 14.73
C ALA A 229 22.76 11.35 14.77
N PHE A 230 23.76 11.47 13.88
CA PHE A 230 24.60 12.67 13.81
C PHE A 230 23.77 13.89 13.38
N ALA A 231 22.93 13.76 12.37
CA ALA A 231 22.16 14.88 11.84
C ALA A 231 21.00 15.30 12.76
N ASN A 232 20.22 14.35 13.29
CA ASN A 232 18.97 14.65 13.99
C ASN A 232 19.08 14.63 15.51
N THR A 233 19.90 13.75 16.09
CA THR A 233 20.06 13.63 17.55
C THR A 233 21.09 14.62 18.06
N TYR A 234 22.25 14.70 17.39
CA TYR A 234 23.36 15.56 17.79
C TYR A 234 23.53 16.82 16.95
N GLY A 235 22.79 16.97 15.84
CA GLY A 235 22.97 18.08 14.90
C GLY A 235 22.82 19.45 15.55
N THR A 236 21.82 19.65 16.41
CA THR A 236 21.65 20.93 17.13
C THR A 236 22.83 21.24 18.06
N ILE A 237 23.38 20.24 18.75
CA ILE A 237 24.56 20.38 19.61
C ILE A 237 25.79 20.72 18.76
N PHE A 238 25.92 20.05 17.62
CA PHE A 238 27.00 20.29 16.66
C PHE A 238 26.94 21.70 16.08
N ILE A 239 25.76 22.18 15.64
CA ILE A 239 25.58 23.56 15.17
C ILE A 239 25.88 24.59 16.26
N LYS A 240 25.51 24.31 17.52
CA LYS A 240 25.90 25.14 18.66
C LYS A 240 27.43 25.28 18.76
N SER A 241 28.18 24.20 18.53
CA SER A 241 29.64 24.22 18.57
C SER A 241 30.28 25.05 17.45
N LEU A 242 29.61 25.17 16.29
CA LEU A 242 30.08 26.01 15.18
C LEU A 242 29.95 27.51 15.48
N ASN A 243 29.03 27.88 16.38
CA ASN A 243 28.72 29.26 16.80
C ASN A 243 28.32 30.19 15.64
N VAL A 244 27.48 29.70 14.72
CA VAL A 244 27.03 30.44 13.52
C VAL A 244 25.53 30.76 13.55
N TYR A 245 24.70 29.83 14.05
CA TYR A 245 23.25 29.96 14.12
C TYR A 245 22.75 29.77 15.54
N ASN A 246 21.58 30.34 15.85
CA ASN A 246 20.84 29.97 17.04
C ASN A 246 20.39 28.48 16.92
N PRO A 247 20.82 27.59 17.82
CA PRO A 247 20.53 26.15 17.72
C PRO A 247 19.04 25.82 17.78
N TYR A 248 18.26 26.62 18.51
CA TYR A 248 16.82 26.40 18.66
C TYR A 248 16.06 26.74 17.38
N VAL A 249 16.39 27.87 16.74
CA VAL A 249 15.82 28.25 15.43
C VAL A 249 16.20 27.21 14.37
N PHE A 250 17.45 26.76 14.36
CA PHE A 250 17.92 25.69 13.48
C PHE A 250 17.12 24.39 13.67
N THR A 251 16.81 24.03 14.91
CA THR A 251 15.97 22.86 15.22
C THR A 251 14.58 23.02 14.62
N ILE A 252 13.94 24.20 14.77
CA ILE A 252 12.62 24.47 14.19
C ILE A 252 12.67 24.34 12.65
N ILE A 253 13.69 24.89 11.99
CA ILE A 253 13.86 24.77 10.52
C ILE A 253 13.89 23.31 10.09
N ILE A 254 14.67 22.46 10.77
CA ILE A 254 14.73 21.02 10.46
C ILE A 254 13.36 20.36 10.67
N LYS A 255 12.63 20.69 11.74
CA LYS A 255 11.31 20.09 12.02
C LYS A 255 10.25 20.50 10.98
N VAL A 256 10.20 21.77 10.61
CA VAL A 256 9.29 22.27 9.57
C VAL A 256 9.63 21.66 8.22
N GLY A 257 10.91 21.69 7.83
CA GLY A 257 11.39 21.03 6.60
C GLY A 257 11.07 19.54 6.59
N GLY A 258 11.11 18.89 7.76
CA GLY A 258 10.74 17.49 7.91
C GLY A 258 9.27 17.19 7.64
N ILE A 259 8.36 18.05 8.10
CA ILE A 259 6.92 17.92 7.83
C ILE A 259 6.64 18.12 6.34
N VAL A 260 7.18 19.19 5.76
CA VAL A 260 7.00 19.50 4.33
C VAL A 260 7.57 18.37 3.47
N GLY A 261 8.79 17.92 3.76
CA GLY A 261 9.43 16.82 3.04
C GLY A 261 8.65 15.51 3.12
N ALA A 262 8.12 15.17 4.30
CA ALA A 262 7.30 13.97 4.48
C ALA A 262 5.97 14.05 3.69
N LEU A 263 5.30 15.21 3.67
CA LEU A 263 4.10 15.43 2.87
C LEU A 263 4.39 15.32 1.37
N THR A 264 5.44 15.98 0.89
CA THR A 264 5.84 15.93 -0.51
C THR A 264 6.18 14.50 -0.94
N PHE A 265 6.92 13.76 -0.11
CA PHE A 265 7.23 12.36 -0.39
C PHE A 265 5.97 11.49 -0.46
N ALA A 266 5.07 11.62 0.52
CA ALA A 266 3.84 10.85 0.58
C ALA A 266 2.93 11.06 -0.65
N LEU A 267 2.92 12.28 -1.21
CA LEU A 267 2.12 12.59 -2.41
C LEU A 267 2.76 12.10 -3.71
N LEU A 268 4.09 12.02 -3.78
CA LEU A 268 4.80 11.71 -5.03
C LEU A 268 5.22 10.24 -5.16
N VAL A 269 5.47 9.53 -4.05
CA VAL A 269 6.06 8.18 -4.06
C VAL A 269 5.22 7.17 -4.84
N ASP A 270 3.90 7.33 -4.82
CA ASP A 270 2.96 6.47 -5.54
C ASP A 270 2.87 6.75 -7.04
N HIS A 271 3.38 7.90 -7.51
CA HIS A 271 3.35 8.30 -8.92
C HIS A 271 4.69 8.12 -9.64
N VAL A 272 5.80 8.21 -8.91
CA VAL A 272 7.16 8.18 -9.49
C VAL A 272 7.83 6.82 -9.30
N GLY A 273 7.40 6.07 -8.28
CA GLY A 273 7.97 4.77 -7.94
C GLY A 273 9.02 4.84 -6.84
N ARG A 274 9.09 3.78 -6.03
CA ARG A 274 9.90 3.76 -4.81
C ARG A 274 11.38 3.64 -5.12
N ARG A 275 11.74 2.80 -6.11
CA ARG A 275 13.14 2.54 -6.48
C ARG A 275 13.76 3.76 -7.14
N PHE A 276 13.01 4.48 -7.97
CA PHE A 276 13.48 5.73 -8.58
C PHE A 276 13.75 6.82 -7.55
N PHE A 277 12.80 7.05 -6.63
CA PHE A 277 12.96 8.01 -5.53
C PHE A 277 14.22 7.73 -4.71
N TYR A 278 14.43 6.48 -4.34
CA TYR A 278 15.61 6.10 -3.58
C TYR A 278 16.91 6.33 -4.37
N HIS A 279 16.98 5.88 -5.62
CA HIS A 279 18.22 6.01 -6.41
C HIS A 279 18.57 7.44 -6.81
N THR A 280 17.62 8.36 -6.78
CA THR A 280 17.87 9.78 -7.02
C THR A 280 18.28 10.50 -5.73
N LEU A 281 17.56 10.28 -4.62
CA LEU A 281 17.75 11.06 -3.40
C LEU A 281 18.80 10.45 -2.43
N ALA A 282 18.98 9.14 -2.40
CA ALA A 282 19.97 8.50 -1.52
C ALA A 282 21.41 8.95 -1.82
N PRO A 283 21.85 9.04 -3.09
CA PRO A 283 23.16 9.59 -3.42
C PRO A 283 23.30 11.05 -3.00
N MET A 284 22.25 11.86 -3.14
CA MET A 284 22.27 13.27 -2.73
C MET A 284 22.45 13.40 -1.20
N ALA A 285 21.77 12.57 -0.42
CA ALA A 285 21.98 12.51 1.03
C ALA A 285 23.43 12.11 1.39
N ALA A 286 23.99 11.10 0.72
CA ALA A 286 25.38 10.69 0.93
C ALA A 286 26.37 11.81 0.56
N ILE A 287 26.13 12.53 -0.54
CA ILE A 287 26.93 13.68 -0.96
C ILE A 287 26.89 14.79 0.09
N CYS A 288 25.72 15.11 0.67
CA CYS A 288 25.65 16.10 1.75
C CYS A 288 26.54 15.73 2.94
N MET A 289 26.59 14.46 3.34
CA MET A 289 27.46 14.00 4.43
C MET A 289 28.95 14.08 4.05
N ILE A 290 29.30 13.73 2.81
CA ILE A 290 30.67 13.88 2.29
C ILE A 290 31.08 15.35 2.24
N VAL A 291 30.19 16.26 1.84
CA VAL A 291 30.46 17.71 1.83
C VAL A 291 30.69 18.23 3.25
N ILE A 292 29.85 17.81 4.22
CA ILE A 292 30.07 18.13 5.65
C ILE A 292 31.46 17.66 6.10
N GLY A 293 31.83 16.42 5.75
CA GLY A 293 33.15 15.86 6.06
C GLY A 293 34.30 16.62 5.40
N SER A 294 34.15 16.98 4.13
CA SER A 294 35.17 17.64 3.30
C SER A 294 35.44 19.07 3.77
N VAL A 295 34.39 19.85 3.99
CA VAL A 295 34.53 21.21 4.53
C VAL A 295 35.02 21.17 5.99
N GLY A 296 34.61 20.13 6.72
CA GLY A 296 35.12 19.82 8.07
C GLY A 296 36.59 19.44 8.13
N ALA A 297 37.22 19.10 7.00
CA ALA A 297 38.64 18.80 6.93
C ALA A 297 39.53 20.06 6.87
N ILE A 298 38.95 21.22 6.55
CA ILE A 298 39.66 22.49 6.48
C ILE A 298 40.13 22.88 7.88
N HIS A 299 41.44 23.09 8.03
CA HIS A 299 42.01 23.60 9.26
C HIS A 299 41.57 25.06 9.48
N ASN A 300 41.07 25.40 10.67
CA ASN A 300 40.51 26.71 11.01
C ASN A 300 39.45 27.21 10.00
N PRO A 301 38.26 26.57 9.95
CA PRO A 301 37.25 26.88 8.94
C PRO A 301 36.77 28.33 9.04
N SER A 302 36.75 29.02 7.90
CA SER A 302 36.18 30.36 7.76
C SER A 302 34.70 30.38 8.16
N LYS A 303 34.14 31.57 8.44
CA LYS A 303 32.70 31.72 8.72
C LYS A 303 31.84 31.14 7.59
N GLN A 304 32.27 31.30 6.33
CA GLN A 304 31.61 30.73 5.16
C GLN A 304 31.65 29.20 5.16
N ALA A 305 32.79 28.59 5.47
CA ALA A 305 32.91 27.13 5.57
C ALA A 305 31.97 26.56 6.65
N LYS A 306 31.89 27.20 7.82
CA LYS A 306 30.95 26.80 8.88
C LYS A 306 29.48 26.97 8.47
N LEU A 307 29.14 28.00 7.68
CA LEU A 307 27.81 28.17 7.11
C LEU A 307 27.44 27.05 6.13
N VAL A 308 28.38 26.62 5.29
CA VAL A 308 28.17 25.48 4.37
C VAL A 308 27.91 24.19 5.14
N ILE A 309 28.68 23.92 6.20
CA ILE A 309 28.43 22.75 7.06
C ILE A 309 27.01 22.83 7.63
N ALA A 310 26.62 23.99 8.17
CA ALA A 310 25.29 24.16 8.78
C ALA A 310 24.13 24.01 7.78
N SER A 311 24.27 24.52 6.56
CA SER A 311 23.21 24.43 5.54
C SER A 311 23.03 23.01 4.97
N MET A 312 24.08 22.18 4.98
CA MET A 312 24.01 20.79 4.51
C MET A 312 23.19 19.87 5.41
N PHE A 313 22.99 20.19 6.70
CA PHE A 313 22.18 19.37 7.61
C PHE A 313 20.68 19.34 7.23
N PRO A 314 20.01 20.49 7.02
CA PRO A 314 18.64 20.51 6.47
C PRO A 314 18.54 19.85 5.09
N CYS A 315 19.51 20.08 4.18
CA CYS A 315 19.54 19.42 2.88
C CYS A 315 19.62 17.90 3.00
N TYR A 316 20.53 17.40 3.85
CA TYR A 316 20.62 15.98 4.18
C TYR A 316 19.29 15.45 4.71
N GLY A 317 18.66 16.16 5.67
CA GLY A 317 17.36 15.77 6.23
C GLY A 317 16.26 15.64 5.16
N LEU A 318 16.19 16.58 4.21
CA LEU A 318 15.23 16.52 3.10
C LEU A 318 15.48 15.33 2.18
N PHE A 319 16.74 15.08 1.78
CA PHE A 319 17.07 13.94 0.91
C PHE A 319 16.90 12.59 1.62
N LEU A 320 17.17 12.54 2.93
CA LEU A 320 16.96 11.36 3.77
C LEU A 320 15.48 10.94 3.80
N LEU A 321 14.57 11.92 3.85
CA LEU A 321 13.12 11.68 3.89
C LEU A 321 12.56 11.07 2.61
N GLY A 322 13.21 11.26 1.47
CA GLY A 322 12.81 10.61 0.22
C GLY A 322 13.63 9.37 -0.14
N SER A 323 14.55 8.94 0.75
CA SER A 323 15.44 7.80 0.50
C SER A 323 15.46 6.81 1.67
N PHE A 324 16.43 6.93 2.58
CA PHE A 324 16.70 5.96 3.64
C PHE A 324 15.60 5.89 4.70
N ALA A 325 14.94 7.01 5.03
CA ALA A 325 13.94 7.02 6.09
C ALA A 325 12.66 6.23 5.71
N PRO A 326 12.06 6.41 4.52
CA PRO A 326 10.96 5.57 4.06
C PRO A 326 11.31 4.10 3.89
N LEU A 327 12.57 3.74 3.55
CA LEU A 327 12.97 2.33 3.49
C LEU A 327 12.75 1.61 4.82
N GLY A 328 13.07 2.28 5.93
CA GLY A 328 12.91 1.71 7.27
C GLY A 328 11.45 1.40 7.62
N THR A 329 10.49 2.13 7.04
CA THR A 329 9.06 2.01 7.37
C THR A 329 8.24 1.26 6.31
N LEU A 330 8.51 1.47 5.02
CA LEU A 330 7.76 0.87 3.90
C LEU A 330 8.16 -0.59 3.65
N ILE A 331 9.46 -0.91 3.66
CA ILE A 331 9.90 -2.27 3.36
C ILE A 331 9.30 -3.30 4.35
N PRO A 332 9.37 -3.09 5.67
CA PRO A 332 8.74 -4.00 6.62
C PRO A 332 7.23 -4.13 6.45
N ALA A 333 6.57 -3.18 5.77
CA ALA A 333 5.15 -3.22 5.50
C ALA A 333 4.81 -3.95 4.18
N GLU A 334 5.63 -3.84 3.14
CA GLU A 334 5.28 -4.27 1.76
C GLU A 334 5.97 -5.56 1.30
N ILE A 335 7.18 -5.86 1.80
CA ILE A 335 8.00 -7.01 1.35
C ILE A 335 7.65 -8.34 2.03
N PRO A 336 7.30 -8.39 3.34
CA PRO A 336 7.03 -9.66 4.00
C PRO A 336 5.85 -10.43 3.41
N SER A 337 5.87 -11.76 3.51
CA SER A 337 4.70 -12.55 3.17
C SER A 337 3.59 -12.30 4.21
N PRO A 338 2.30 -12.35 3.81
CA PRO A 338 1.19 -12.03 4.71
C PRO A 338 1.20 -12.83 6.03
N ARG A 339 1.70 -14.08 5.99
CA ARG A 339 1.81 -14.96 7.16
C ARG A 339 2.92 -14.58 8.14
N LEU A 340 4.03 -14.02 7.65
CA LEU A 340 5.23 -13.68 8.43
C LEU A 340 5.40 -12.16 8.61
N ARG A 341 4.38 -11.37 8.30
CA ARG A 341 4.45 -9.91 8.22
C ARG A 341 4.90 -9.31 9.53
N ASP A 342 4.21 -9.62 10.61
CA ASP A 342 4.48 -9.03 11.92
C ASP A 342 5.85 -9.44 12.45
N LYS A 343 6.21 -10.72 12.30
CA LYS A 343 7.52 -11.24 12.72
C LYS A 343 8.68 -10.64 11.94
N THR A 344 8.51 -10.45 10.62
CA THR A 344 9.52 -9.79 9.77
C THR A 344 9.66 -8.32 10.15
N ALA A 345 8.55 -7.63 10.40
CA ALA A 345 8.56 -6.24 10.82
C ALA A 345 9.25 -6.05 12.18
N MET A 346 8.94 -6.92 13.15
CA MET A 346 9.62 -6.93 14.45
C MET A 346 11.12 -7.17 14.33
N ALA A 347 11.56 -8.12 13.50
CA ALA A 347 12.98 -8.36 13.25
C ALA A 347 13.66 -7.11 12.64
N ALA A 348 13.02 -6.48 11.66
CA ALA A 348 13.53 -5.28 11.01
C ALA A 348 13.62 -4.08 11.97
N PHE A 349 12.59 -3.82 12.78
CA PHE A 349 12.60 -2.77 13.79
C PHE A 349 13.59 -3.05 14.94
N THR A 350 13.86 -4.31 15.26
CA THR A 350 14.92 -4.66 16.23
C THR A 350 16.29 -4.25 15.70
N VAL A 351 16.60 -4.56 14.43
CA VAL A 351 17.84 -4.13 13.77
C VAL A 351 17.91 -2.61 13.68
N GLN A 352 16.80 -1.94 13.36
CA GLN A 352 16.71 -0.48 13.37
C GLN A 352 17.14 0.06 14.75
N ASN A 353 16.48 -0.33 15.83
CA ASN A 353 16.76 0.24 17.15
C ASN A 353 18.15 -0.09 17.68
N LEU A 354 18.67 -1.29 17.41
CA LEU A 354 20.05 -1.64 17.75
C LEU A 354 21.05 -0.77 17.00
N THR A 355 20.83 -0.54 15.71
CA THR A 355 21.65 0.38 14.90
C THR A 355 21.55 1.81 15.42
N ASN A 356 20.36 2.23 15.88
CA ASN A 356 20.17 3.55 16.48
C ASN A 356 20.97 3.72 17.77
N PHE A 357 20.95 2.69 18.62
CA PHE A 357 21.74 2.64 19.84
C PHE A 357 23.22 2.79 19.52
N VAL A 358 23.77 1.96 18.61
CA VAL A 358 25.21 1.96 18.27
C VAL A 358 25.64 3.30 17.68
N THR A 359 24.90 3.82 16.71
CA THR A 359 25.22 5.11 16.08
C THR A 359 25.09 6.27 17.08
N THR A 360 24.03 6.29 17.89
CA THR A 360 23.86 7.34 18.91
C THR A 360 24.90 7.26 20.02
N PHE A 361 25.32 6.06 20.41
CA PHE A 361 26.35 5.86 21.42
C PHE A 361 27.73 6.34 20.92
N THR A 362 28.06 6.06 19.66
CA THR A 362 29.39 6.32 19.10
C THR A 362 29.60 7.78 18.66
N VAL A 363 28.56 8.49 18.21
CA VAL A 363 28.72 9.87 17.68
C VAL A 363 29.49 10.80 18.61
N PRO A 364 29.15 10.95 19.91
CA PRO A 364 29.89 11.86 20.80
C PRO A 364 31.38 11.53 20.88
N TYR A 365 31.75 10.25 21.01
CA TYR A 365 33.14 9.80 21.04
C TYR A 365 33.88 10.06 19.72
N LEU A 366 33.17 10.02 18.60
CA LEU A 366 33.75 10.33 17.30
C LEU A 366 33.97 11.84 17.12
N THR A 367 33.05 12.67 17.61
CA THR A 367 33.11 14.13 17.42
C THR A 367 33.97 14.87 18.43
N ASP A 368 34.08 14.35 19.65
CA ASP A 368 34.73 15.03 20.77
C ASP A 368 36.27 15.06 20.64
N ALA A 369 36.87 16.17 21.05
CA ALA A 369 38.31 16.43 20.97
C ALA A 369 39.12 15.54 21.92
N GLY A 370 38.55 15.11 23.04
CA GLY A 370 39.20 14.20 23.99
C GLY A 370 39.31 12.75 23.52
N TYR A 371 38.70 12.41 22.37
CA TYR A 371 38.69 11.06 21.82
C TYR A 371 39.14 11.08 20.35
N ALA A 372 38.27 10.77 19.38
CA ALA A 372 38.67 10.66 17.98
C ALA A 372 38.80 12.02 17.27
N ASN A 373 38.27 13.10 17.85
CA ASN A 373 38.38 14.48 17.35
C ASN A 373 38.05 14.63 15.84
N LEU A 374 37.06 13.90 15.36
CA LEU A 374 36.68 13.98 13.94
C LEU A 374 35.87 15.25 13.65
N GLY A 375 35.16 15.80 14.63
CA GLY A 375 34.27 16.94 14.41
C GLY A 375 33.33 16.70 13.21
N ALA A 376 33.36 17.59 12.23
CA ALA A 376 32.59 17.44 10.98
C ALA A 376 33.09 16.29 10.06
N LYS A 377 34.35 15.84 10.19
CA LYS A 377 34.94 14.75 9.37
C LYS A 377 34.19 13.42 9.53
N ILE A 378 33.40 13.26 10.59
CA ILE A 378 32.48 12.13 10.77
C ILE A 378 31.52 11.95 9.57
N GLY A 379 31.28 13.04 8.81
CA GLY A 379 30.53 13.01 7.55
C GLY A 379 31.11 12.05 6.51
N PHE A 380 32.42 11.77 6.51
CA PHE A 380 33.01 10.76 5.62
C PHE A 380 32.57 9.35 5.96
N ILE A 381 32.47 9.02 7.26
CA ILE A 381 32.04 7.68 7.72
C ILE A 381 30.60 7.44 7.28
N TYR A 382 29.71 8.38 7.61
CA TYR A 382 28.28 8.24 7.30
C TYR A 382 27.97 8.42 5.82
N GLY A 383 28.73 9.27 5.12
CA GLY A 383 28.66 9.38 3.67
C GLY A 383 29.06 8.09 2.96
N ALA A 384 30.13 7.42 3.41
CA ALA A 384 30.54 6.12 2.88
C ALA A 384 29.51 5.02 3.15
N LEU A 385 28.93 4.98 4.36
CA LEU A 385 27.83 4.06 4.69
C LEU A 385 26.58 4.35 3.86
N GLY A 386 26.27 5.63 3.59
CA GLY A 386 25.21 6.03 2.67
C GLY A 386 25.45 5.52 1.25
N LEU A 387 26.67 5.69 0.71
CA LEU A 387 27.04 5.16 -0.61
C LEU A 387 26.96 3.64 -0.67
N ALA A 388 27.41 2.94 0.39
CA ALA A 388 27.24 1.49 0.50
C ALA A 388 25.77 1.08 0.47
N GLY A 389 24.89 1.85 1.14
CA GLY A 389 23.44 1.69 1.07
C GLY A 389 22.86 1.93 -0.32
N CYS A 390 23.42 2.86 -1.10
CA CYS A 390 23.05 3.08 -2.51
C CYS A 390 23.39 1.86 -3.37
N VAL A 391 24.61 1.32 -3.22
CA VAL A 391 25.07 0.11 -3.92
C VAL A 391 24.20 -1.09 -3.54
N TRP A 392 23.93 -1.28 -2.25
CA TRP A 392 23.07 -2.35 -1.77
C TRP A 392 21.67 -2.28 -2.38
N ALA A 393 21.03 -1.10 -2.33
CA ALA A 393 19.69 -0.94 -2.88
C ALA A 393 19.65 -1.19 -4.39
N PHE A 394 20.72 -0.87 -5.13
CA PHE A 394 20.77 -1.12 -6.57
C PHE A 394 20.58 -2.60 -6.90
N PHE A 395 21.18 -3.49 -6.11
CA PHE A 395 21.09 -4.94 -6.32
C PHE A 395 19.89 -5.59 -5.64
N TYR A 396 19.44 -5.08 -4.48
CA TYR A 396 18.50 -5.81 -3.62
C TYR A 396 17.15 -5.10 -3.39
N TYR A 397 17.01 -3.81 -3.70
CA TYR A 397 15.77 -3.07 -3.47
C TYR A 397 14.82 -3.17 -4.68
N PRO A 398 13.72 -3.94 -4.59
CA PRO A 398 12.79 -4.10 -5.71
C PRO A 398 11.92 -2.84 -5.90
N GLU A 399 11.48 -2.61 -7.12
CA GLU A 399 10.37 -1.71 -7.42
C GLU A 399 9.04 -2.36 -7.03
N LEU A 400 8.24 -1.64 -6.26
CA LEU A 400 6.98 -2.09 -5.65
C LEU A 400 5.77 -1.27 -6.12
N GLU A 401 6.00 -0.20 -6.89
CA GLU A 401 4.94 0.67 -7.39
C GLU A 401 3.84 -0.06 -8.15
N GLY A 402 2.58 0.22 -7.79
CA GLY A 402 1.39 -0.25 -8.52
C GLY A 402 1.14 -1.76 -8.44
N ARG A 403 1.89 -2.50 -7.61
CA ARG A 403 1.78 -3.96 -7.47
C ARG A 403 0.91 -4.34 -6.28
N SER A 404 0.13 -5.41 -6.44
CA SER A 404 -0.56 -6.03 -5.31
C SER A 404 0.41 -6.81 -4.42
N LEU A 405 0.05 -7.00 -3.14
CA LEU A 405 0.87 -7.79 -2.22
C LEU A 405 1.05 -9.22 -2.72
N GLU A 406 0.05 -9.76 -3.42
CA GLU A 406 0.09 -11.07 -4.07
C GLU A 406 1.07 -11.11 -5.26
N GLU A 407 1.12 -10.06 -6.08
CA GLU A 407 2.11 -9.94 -7.16
C GLU A 407 3.53 -9.86 -6.61
N ILE A 408 3.73 -9.09 -5.54
CA ILE A 408 5.02 -9.05 -4.82
C ILE A 408 5.33 -10.44 -4.26
N ASP A 409 4.34 -11.15 -3.72
CA ASP A 409 4.53 -12.50 -3.20
C ASP A 409 5.07 -13.44 -4.31
N LEU A 410 4.45 -13.40 -5.49
CA LEU A 410 4.87 -14.16 -6.67
C LEU A 410 6.29 -13.80 -7.12
N MET A 411 6.65 -12.51 -7.18
CA MET A 411 7.98 -12.08 -7.65
C MET A 411 9.13 -12.66 -6.82
N PHE A 412 8.94 -12.79 -5.51
CA PHE A 412 9.93 -13.39 -4.61
C PHE A 412 9.93 -14.92 -4.71
N ILE A 413 8.78 -15.56 -4.97
CA ILE A 413 8.70 -17.01 -5.24
C ILE A 413 9.42 -17.35 -6.56
N GLU A 414 9.22 -16.53 -7.59
CA GLU A 414 9.88 -16.61 -8.91
C GLU A 414 11.34 -16.16 -8.87
N ASN A 415 11.85 -15.71 -7.72
CA ASN A 415 13.21 -15.24 -7.51
C ASN A 415 13.66 -14.14 -8.49
N ILE A 416 12.74 -13.25 -8.88
CA ILE A 416 13.05 -12.16 -9.82
C ILE A 416 14.13 -11.25 -9.21
N PRO A 417 15.22 -10.94 -9.93
CA PRO A 417 16.23 -10.00 -9.46
C PRO A 417 15.62 -8.61 -9.26
N ALA A 418 16.04 -7.89 -8.22
CA ALA A 418 15.47 -6.58 -7.87
C ALA A 418 15.55 -5.53 -9.00
N ARG A 419 16.48 -5.72 -9.96
CA ARG A 419 16.69 -4.83 -11.12
C ARG A 419 15.60 -4.95 -12.19
N HIS A 420 14.99 -6.12 -12.34
CA HIS A 420 14.01 -6.40 -13.40
C HIS A 420 12.56 -6.32 -12.90
N THR A 421 12.34 -5.75 -11.71
CA THR A 421 11.01 -5.68 -11.08
C THR A 421 10.15 -4.55 -11.62
N ARG A 422 10.67 -3.62 -12.42
CA ARG A 422 9.85 -2.59 -13.07
C ARG A 422 8.96 -3.23 -14.13
N ASN A 423 9.53 -4.13 -14.93
CA ASN A 423 8.80 -4.85 -15.96
C ASN A 423 9.17 -6.35 -16.03
N PRO A 424 8.80 -7.14 -15.02
CA PRO A 424 9.24 -8.53 -14.88
C PRO A 424 8.71 -9.46 -15.98
N TYR A 425 7.71 -9.02 -16.76
CA TYR A 425 7.04 -9.85 -17.76
C TYR A 425 7.21 -9.36 -19.21
N ASP A 426 7.72 -8.15 -19.46
CA ASP A 426 8.09 -7.72 -20.81
C ASP A 426 9.49 -8.21 -21.20
N GLU A 427 10.45 -8.24 -20.26
CA GLU A 427 11.85 -8.66 -20.52
C GLU A 427 12.07 -10.19 -20.45
N TYR A 428 11.11 -10.95 -19.92
CA TYR A 428 11.13 -12.42 -19.88
C TYR A 428 10.50 -13.09 -21.12
N SER A 429 10.17 -12.30 -22.14
CA SER A 429 9.67 -12.78 -23.44
C SER A 429 10.78 -13.16 -24.43
N GLY A 430 12.05 -13.06 -24.02
CA GLY A 430 13.19 -13.61 -24.77
C GLY A 430 13.24 -15.15 -24.72
N PRO A 431 13.73 -15.84 -25.77
CA PRO A 431 13.66 -17.28 -25.91
C PRO A 431 14.70 -17.97 -25.03
N THR A 432 14.50 -18.00 -23.71
CA THR A 432 15.37 -18.78 -22.82
C THR A 432 14.59 -19.36 -21.64
N ARG A 433 14.48 -20.71 -21.69
CA ARG A 433 14.07 -21.66 -20.64
C ARG A 433 12.57 -21.78 -20.33
N GLU A 434 11.84 -22.36 -21.28
CA GLU A 434 10.60 -23.12 -21.01
C GLU A 434 10.77 -24.33 -20.05
N SER A 435 11.99 -24.63 -19.58
CA SER A 435 12.30 -25.83 -18.79
C SER A 435 12.49 -25.63 -17.28
N ARG A 436 12.10 -24.49 -16.71
CA ARG A 436 12.07 -24.28 -15.24
C ARG A 436 10.74 -23.70 -14.73
N HIS A 437 9.62 -24.28 -15.14
CA HIS A 437 8.37 -24.22 -14.39
C HIS A 437 8.24 -25.42 -13.42
N PRO A 438 8.85 -25.43 -12.23
CA PRO A 438 8.41 -26.33 -11.18
C PRO A 438 7.35 -25.62 -10.35
N ARG A 439 6.07 -25.76 -10.75
CA ARG A 439 4.85 -25.82 -9.91
C ARG A 439 3.63 -25.49 -10.78
N GLY A 440 2.60 -26.30 -10.67
CA GLY A 440 1.33 -26.11 -11.37
C GLY A 440 0.66 -24.77 -11.04
N PRO A 441 -0.48 -24.47 -11.69
CA PRO A 441 -1.30 -23.31 -11.35
C PRO A 441 -1.57 -23.33 -9.84
N SER A 442 -1.49 -22.18 -9.18
CA SER A 442 -1.72 -22.04 -7.75
C SER A 442 -2.78 -20.97 -7.51
N LEU A 443 -3.41 -20.99 -6.34
CA LEU A 443 -4.36 -19.95 -5.92
C LEU A 443 -3.73 -18.55 -5.99
N LEU A 444 -2.43 -18.44 -5.70
CA LEU A 444 -1.68 -17.19 -5.77
C LEU A 444 -1.57 -16.68 -7.22
N PHE A 445 -1.27 -17.57 -8.17
CA PHE A 445 -1.25 -17.23 -9.58
C PHE A 445 -2.62 -16.74 -10.07
N TYR A 446 -3.71 -17.42 -9.70
CA TYR A 446 -5.07 -16.97 -10.00
C TYR A 446 -5.36 -15.55 -9.45
N LYS A 447 -5.01 -15.29 -8.19
CA LYS A 447 -5.19 -13.96 -7.57
C LYS A 447 -4.39 -12.88 -8.29
N CYS A 448 -3.14 -13.18 -8.67
CA CYS A 448 -2.29 -12.29 -9.47
C CYS A 448 -2.91 -12.01 -10.85
N SER A 449 -3.38 -13.03 -11.56
CA SER A 449 -4.06 -12.86 -12.85
C SER A 449 -5.31 -11.99 -12.72
N MET A 450 -6.10 -12.17 -11.67
CA MET A 450 -7.30 -11.35 -11.42
C MET A 450 -6.94 -9.90 -11.05
N SER A 451 -5.89 -9.68 -10.26
CA SER A 451 -5.33 -8.35 -9.94
C SER A 451 -4.93 -7.60 -11.21
N ARG A 452 -4.15 -8.24 -12.10
CA ARG A 452 -3.76 -7.64 -13.39
C ARG A 452 -4.94 -7.30 -14.27
N LEU A 453 -5.94 -8.18 -14.36
CA LEU A 453 -7.17 -7.91 -15.11
C LEU A 453 -7.92 -6.70 -14.52
N SER A 454 -8.03 -6.63 -13.19
CA SER A 454 -8.65 -5.50 -12.50
C SER A 454 -7.91 -4.18 -12.76
N SER A 455 -6.57 -4.22 -12.87
CA SER A 455 -5.77 -3.05 -13.22
C SER A 455 -6.08 -2.56 -14.64
N ILE A 456 -6.17 -3.47 -15.62
CA ILE A 456 -6.58 -3.13 -17.01
C ILE A 456 -7.99 -2.53 -17.03
N ILE A 457 -8.95 -3.12 -16.29
CA ILE A 457 -10.31 -2.60 -16.19
C ILE A 457 -10.32 -1.20 -15.56
N LYS A 458 -9.51 -0.96 -14.53
CA LYS A 458 -9.39 0.36 -13.89
C LYS A 458 -8.81 1.40 -14.85
N SER A 459 -7.78 1.05 -15.61
CA SER A 459 -7.26 1.89 -16.71
C SER A 459 -8.36 2.20 -17.71
N ALA A 460 -9.13 1.20 -18.15
CA ALA A 460 -10.25 1.40 -19.07
C ALA A 460 -11.33 2.34 -18.50
N LEU A 461 -11.68 2.20 -17.23
CA LEU A 461 -12.64 3.10 -16.56
C LEU A 461 -12.11 4.53 -16.48
N LEU A 462 -10.83 4.74 -16.18
CA LEU A 462 -10.23 6.08 -16.12
C LEU A 462 -10.09 6.71 -17.50
N GLU A 463 -9.56 5.96 -18.47
CA GLU A 463 -9.20 6.47 -19.80
C GLU A 463 -10.40 6.64 -20.73
N LEU A 464 -11.43 5.79 -20.57
CA LEU A 464 -12.62 5.78 -21.43
C LEU A 464 -13.86 6.38 -20.75
N TYR A 465 -13.98 6.29 -19.42
CA TYR A 465 -15.16 6.73 -18.66
C TYR A 465 -14.88 7.86 -17.65
N GLY A 466 -13.61 8.25 -17.46
CA GLY A 466 -13.19 9.23 -16.45
C GLY A 466 -13.91 10.58 -16.57
N THR A 467 -14.46 11.04 -15.44
CA THR A 467 -15.23 12.27 -15.25
C THR A 467 -14.37 13.53 -15.48
N ARG A 468 -14.36 14.09 -16.69
CA ARG A 468 -14.00 15.50 -16.91
C ARG A 468 -15.29 16.32 -16.98
N HIS A 469 -15.68 16.90 -15.85
CA HIS A 469 -16.88 17.73 -15.69
C HIS A 469 -16.84 19.07 -16.48
N GLY A 470 -15.94 19.24 -17.45
CA GLY A 470 -15.72 20.52 -18.16
C GLY A 470 -15.69 20.44 -19.69
N ASP A 471 -15.74 19.26 -20.32
CA ASP A 471 -15.52 19.12 -21.78
C ASP A 471 -16.78 18.64 -22.54
N ARG A 472 -17.95 19.14 -22.16
CA ARG A 472 -19.19 18.98 -22.97
C ARG A 472 -19.14 19.70 -24.33
N LYS A 473 -18.01 20.33 -24.68
CA LYS A 473 -17.78 21.04 -25.94
C LYS A 473 -16.40 20.74 -26.54
N ARG A 474 -16.15 19.50 -26.95
CA ARG A 474 -15.22 19.22 -28.06
C ARG A 474 -15.77 18.06 -28.87
N GLY A 475 -16.08 18.32 -30.13
CA GLY A 475 -16.43 17.30 -31.12
C GLY A 475 -15.42 16.15 -31.04
N GLY A 476 -15.95 14.95 -30.80
CA GLY A 476 -15.16 13.78 -30.42
C GLY A 476 -14.22 13.35 -31.53
N ASN A 477 -12.93 13.29 -31.20
CA ASN A 477 -11.95 12.61 -32.03
C ASN A 477 -12.16 11.09 -31.87
N VAL A 478 -13.05 10.53 -32.71
CA VAL A 478 -13.36 9.08 -32.77
C VAL A 478 -12.07 8.27 -32.95
N ASN A 479 -11.11 8.79 -33.71
CA ASN A 479 -9.82 8.13 -33.94
C ASN A 479 -9.02 8.01 -32.63
N GLY A 480 -8.93 9.09 -31.85
CA GLY A 480 -8.24 9.07 -30.54
C GLY A 480 -8.92 8.16 -29.51
N LEU A 481 -10.24 7.98 -29.57
CA LEU A 481 -10.94 6.99 -28.75
C LEU A 481 -10.69 5.56 -29.26
N SER A 482 -10.74 5.36 -30.58
CA SER A 482 -10.45 4.08 -31.23
C SER A 482 -9.04 3.57 -30.89
N ASP A 483 -8.03 4.45 -30.91
CA ASP A 483 -6.65 4.11 -30.57
C ASP A 483 -6.50 3.66 -29.11
N LYS A 484 -7.18 4.34 -28.17
CA LYS A 484 -7.22 3.95 -26.76
C LYS A 484 -7.88 2.59 -26.57
N VAL A 485 -9.00 2.34 -27.25
CA VAL A 485 -9.70 1.06 -27.21
C VAL A 485 -8.83 -0.05 -27.80
N ALA A 486 -8.14 0.20 -28.92
CA ALA A 486 -7.21 -0.75 -29.52
C ALA A 486 -6.06 -1.11 -28.57
N THR A 487 -5.47 -0.12 -27.91
CA THR A 487 -4.40 -0.31 -26.91
C THR A 487 -4.87 -1.17 -25.73
N LEU A 488 -6.05 -0.85 -25.17
CA LEU A 488 -6.62 -1.62 -24.06
C LEU A 488 -6.99 -3.05 -24.47
N ASN A 489 -7.52 -3.25 -25.68
CA ASN A 489 -7.79 -4.57 -26.24
C ASN A 489 -6.51 -5.39 -26.45
N GLY A 490 -5.41 -4.76 -26.87
CA GLY A 490 -4.08 -5.38 -26.95
C GLY A 490 -3.63 -5.91 -25.58
N ARG A 491 -3.70 -5.07 -24.54
CA ARG A 491 -3.38 -5.46 -23.15
C ARG A 491 -4.25 -6.60 -22.63
N LEU A 492 -5.55 -6.61 -22.96
CA LEU A 492 -6.44 -7.72 -22.60
C LEU A 492 -6.04 -9.03 -23.29
N GLN A 493 -5.70 -9.00 -24.57
CA GLN A 493 -5.26 -10.19 -25.31
C GLN A 493 -3.95 -10.75 -24.76
N GLU A 494 -2.98 -9.89 -24.49
CA GLU A 494 -1.71 -10.26 -23.87
C GLU A 494 -1.92 -10.89 -22.50
N TRP A 495 -2.76 -10.28 -21.67
CA TRP A 495 -3.16 -10.85 -20.38
C TRP A 495 -3.73 -12.27 -20.53
N ARG A 496 -4.60 -12.51 -21.52
CA ARG A 496 -5.16 -13.86 -21.77
C ARG A 496 -4.08 -14.86 -22.17
N ARG A 497 -3.09 -14.46 -22.97
CA ARG A 497 -1.96 -15.31 -23.37
C ARG A 497 -1.04 -15.66 -22.19
N SER A 498 -0.96 -14.79 -21.18
CA SER A 498 -0.15 -15.02 -19.97
C SER A 498 -0.74 -16.03 -18.98
N LEU A 499 -1.99 -16.49 -19.19
CA LEU A 499 -2.65 -17.43 -18.27
C LEU A 499 -2.05 -18.84 -18.37
N ALA A 500 -1.82 -19.47 -17.21
CA ALA A 500 -1.47 -20.88 -17.14
C ALA A 500 -2.54 -21.77 -17.77
N ARG A 501 -2.14 -22.87 -18.42
CA ARG A 501 -3.05 -23.73 -19.21
C ARG A 501 -4.29 -24.21 -18.45
N LYS A 502 -4.18 -24.60 -17.16
CA LYS A 502 -5.38 -25.03 -16.39
C LYS A 502 -6.31 -23.89 -15.95
N LEU A 503 -5.90 -22.63 -16.07
CA LEU A 503 -6.74 -21.47 -15.80
C LEU A 503 -7.41 -20.92 -17.07
N ILE A 504 -7.15 -21.55 -18.22
CA ILE A 504 -7.87 -21.30 -19.46
C ILE A 504 -9.10 -22.20 -19.48
N PHE A 505 -10.28 -21.60 -19.49
CA PHE A 505 -11.55 -22.33 -19.45
C PHE A 505 -11.72 -23.34 -20.59
N ASP A 506 -11.20 -23.03 -21.77
CA ASP A 506 -11.35 -23.81 -23.01
C ASP A 506 -10.60 -25.18 -22.96
N VAL A 507 -9.90 -25.50 -21.87
CA VAL A 507 -9.07 -26.71 -21.71
C VAL A 507 -9.82 -27.89 -21.08
N TYR A 508 -10.99 -27.69 -20.47
CA TYR A 508 -11.73 -28.76 -19.76
C TYR A 508 -12.87 -29.35 -20.63
N PRO A 509 -12.68 -30.52 -21.26
CA PRO A 509 -13.72 -31.14 -22.08
C PRO A 509 -14.92 -31.58 -21.23
N LEU A 510 -16.12 -31.50 -21.81
CA LEU A 510 -17.38 -31.91 -21.17
C LEU A 510 -17.39 -33.38 -20.71
N SER A 511 -16.51 -34.22 -21.27
CA SER A 511 -16.38 -35.66 -20.95
C SER A 511 -15.79 -35.95 -19.56
N GLU A 512 -15.15 -34.98 -18.89
CA GLU A 512 -14.60 -35.13 -17.53
C GLU A 512 -15.64 -34.87 -16.42
N PHE A 513 -16.91 -34.65 -16.78
CA PHE A 513 -18.00 -34.49 -15.82
C PHE A 513 -18.59 -35.85 -15.43
N GLN A 514 -17.96 -36.54 -14.48
CA GLN A 514 -18.63 -37.55 -13.66
C GLN A 514 -19.00 -36.90 -12.33
N ALA A 515 -20.31 -36.72 -12.09
CA ALA A 515 -20.81 -36.30 -10.79
C ALA A 515 -20.47 -37.39 -9.76
N PRO A 516 -19.70 -37.12 -8.70
CA PRO A 516 -19.50 -38.10 -7.65
C PRO A 516 -20.77 -38.13 -6.80
N HIS A 517 -21.64 -39.11 -7.04
CA HIS A 517 -22.72 -39.42 -6.13
C HIS A 517 -22.12 -40.07 -4.87
N GLY A 518 -22.19 -39.36 -3.73
CA GLY A 518 -22.10 -39.95 -2.39
C GLY A 518 -20.72 -40.41 -1.90
N ARG A 519 -19.60 -40.00 -2.52
CA ARG A 519 -18.24 -40.33 -2.06
C ARG A 519 -17.48 -39.07 -1.65
N GLU A 520 -16.68 -39.13 -0.58
CA GLU A 520 -15.75 -38.06 -0.20
C GLU A 520 -14.84 -37.72 -1.39
N ARG A 521 -14.84 -36.44 -1.82
CA ARG A 521 -13.97 -35.98 -2.90
C ARG A 521 -12.52 -36.18 -2.47
N THR A 522 -11.73 -36.83 -3.32
CA THR A 522 -10.28 -36.85 -3.10
C THR A 522 -9.72 -35.42 -3.20
N GLU A 523 -8.64 -35.14 -2.46
CA GLU A 523 -7.98 -33.83 -2.45
C GLU A 523 -7.70 -33.29 -3.87
N ARG A 524 -7.33 -34.20 -4.78
CA ARG A 524 -7.06 -33.91 -6.20
C ARG A 524 -8.33 -33.55 -7.02
N GLU A 525 -9.47 -34.16 -6.71
CA GLU A 525 -10.76 -33.83 -7.35
C GLU A 525 -11.28 -32.47 -6.89
N PHE A 526 -11.11 -32.16 -5.59
CA PHE A 526 -11.43 -30.84 -5.04
C PHE A 526 -10.54 -29.75 -5.66
N GLU A 527 -9.24 -30.00 -5.77
CA GLU A 527 -8.29 -29.07 -6.39
C GLU A 527 -8.64 -28.80 -7.87
N ASN A 528 -8.97 -29.86 -8.63
CA ASN A 528 -9.40 -29.72 -10.03
C ASN A 528 -10.75 -28.99 -10.17
N SER A 529 -11.70 -29.20 -9.25
CA SER A 529 -12.94 -28.42 -9.18
C SER A 529 -12.65 -26.93 -8.94
N LEU A 530 -11.75 -26.61 -8.01
CA LEU A 530 -11.35 -25.24 -7.71
C LEU A 530 -10.72 -24.54 -8.93
N PHE A 531 -9.82 -25.19 -9.65
CA PHE A 531 -9.22 -24.61 -10.86
C PHE A 531 -10.22 -24.40 -11.99
N ARG A 532 -11.22 -25.30 -12.14
CA ARG A 532 -12.30 -25.13 -13.11
C ARG A 532 -13.15 -23.90 -12.80
N LEU A 533 -13.52 -23.71 -11.54
CA LEU A 533 -14.24 -22.51 -11.09
C LEU A 533 -13.43 -21.23 -11.33
N GLN A 534 -12.14 -21.26 -10.99
CA GLN A 534 -11.23 -20.13 -11.23
C GLN A 534 -11.10 -19.80 -12.71
N ALA A 535 -10.98 -20.81 -13.58
CA ALA A 535 -10.91 -20.64 -15.03
C ALA A 535 -12.21 -20.06 -15.61
N LEU A 536 -13.37 -20.55 -15.17
CA LEU A 536 -14.68 -20.02 -15.55
C LEU A 536 -14.78 -18.54 -15.17
N PHE A 537 -14.36 -18.18 -13.96
CA PHE A 537 -14.41 -16.81 -13.48
C PHE A 537 -13.53 -15.86 -14.28
N LEU A 538 -12.28 -16.26 -14.55
CA LEU A 538 -11.35 -15.49 -15.38
C LEU A 538 -11.89 -15.30 -16.79
N LYS A 539 -12.53 -16.33 -17.36
CA LYS A 539 -13.18 -16.26 -18.67
C LYS A 539 -14.34 -15.27 -18.68
N LEU A 540 -15.24 -15.34 -17.70
CA LEU A 540 -16.37 -14.40 -17.58
C LEU A 540 -15.89 -12.95 -17.41
N ALA A 541 -14.91 -12.73 -16.53
CA ALA A 541 -14.33 -11.41 -16.28
C ALA A 541 -13.64 -10.84 -17.51
N TYR A 542 -12.87 -11.66 -18.24
CA TYR A 542 -12.19 -11.26 -19.48
C TYR A 542 -13.16 -10.81 -20.57
N GLU A 543 -14.21 -11.59 -20.84
CA GLU A 543 -15.18 -11.24 -21.88
C GLU A 543 -15.99 -10.00 -21.48
N ASN A 544 -16.31 -9.83 -20.18
CA ASN A 544 -16.92 -8.60 -19.70
C ASN A 544 -16.01 -7.38 -19.84
N ALA A 545 -14.71 -7.54 -19.60
CA ALA A 545 -13.73 -6.47 -19.81
C ALA A 545 -13.71 -6.04 -21.28
N LYS A 546 -13.79 -6.98 -22.23
CA LYS A 546 -13.93 -6.66 -23.67
C LYS A 546 -15.20 -5.87 -23.99
N ILE A 547 -16.33 -6.22 -23.37
CA ILE A 547 -17.58 -5.45 -23.55
C ILE A 547 -17.37 -4.02 -23.03
N LEU A 548 -16.77 -3.88 -21.85
CA LEU A 548 -16.52 -2.60 -21.19
C LEU A 548 -15.57 -1.71 -22.00
N THR A 549 -14.50 -2.25 -22.58
CA THR A 549 -13.54 -1.47 -23.38
C THR A 549 -14.14 -0.99 -24.70
N ASN A 550 -14.99 -1.79 -25.35
CA ASN A 550 -15.53 -1.46 -26.67
C ASN A 550 -16.84 -0.64 -26.61
N ARG A 551 -17.59 -0.68 -25.50
CA ARG A 551 -18.88 0.00 -25.34
C ARG A 551 -18.84 1.52 -25.63
N PRO A 552 -17.81 2.31 -25.27
CA PRO A 552 -17.75 3.74 -25.56
C PRO A 552 -17.80 4.08 -27.05
N LEU A 553 -17.32 3.20 -27.94
CA LEU A 553 -17.40 3.42 -29.38
C LEU A 553 -18.85 3.33 -29.90
N LEU A 554 -19.74 2.67 -29.16
CA LEU A 554 -21.16 2.54 -29.54
C LEU A 554 -21.97 3.83 -29.37
N SER A 555 -21.46 4.85 -28.66
CA SER A 555 -22.13 6.15 -28.56
C SER A 555 -21.94 7.03 -29.80
N PHE A 556 -20.94 6.74 -30.63
CA PHE A 556 -20.67 7.47 -31.86
C PHE A 556 -21.53 6.87 -32.98
N ARG A 557 -22.73 7.41 -33.14
CA ARG A 557 -23.67 7.00 -34.19
C ARG A 557 -23.00 7.18 -35.56
N LYS A 558 -22.99 6.09 -36.35
CA LYS A 558 -22.63 5.98 -37.78
C LYS A 558 -22.25 7.32 -38.46
N THR A 559 -21.04 7.81 -38.22
CA THR A 559 -20.47 8.90 -39.02
C THR A 559 -19.93 8.28 -40.29
N SER A 560 -20.58 8.58 -41.41
CA SER A 560 -20.26 8.15 -42.77
C SER A 560 -18.79 8.38 -43.08
N THR A 561 -17.94 7.41 -42.76
CA THR A 561 -16.52 7.44 -43.10
C THR A 561 -16.23 6.19 -43.92
N THR A 562 -15.89 6.43 -45.18
CA THR A 562 -15.57 5.47 -46.24
C THR A 562 -14.23 4.75 -46.02
N SER A 563 -13.80 4.55 -44.78
CA SER A 563 -12.60 3.76 -44.46
C SER A 563 -12.97 2.27 -44.29
N MET A 564 -12.10 1.37 -44.75
CA MET A 564 -12.37 -0.07 -44.85
C MET A 564 -12.65 -0.81 -43.52
N THR A 565 -12.57 -0.15 -42.36
CA THR A 565 -12.98 -0.73 -41.07
C THR A 565 -13.70 0.32 -40.22
N ASP A 566 -15.03 0.32 -40.24
CA ASP A 566 -15.87 1.16 -39.38
C ASP A 566 -15.66 0.78 -37.89
N PRO A 567 -15.08 1.66 -37.05
CA PRO A 567 -14.81 1.38 -35.64
C PRO A 567 -16.08 1.01 -34.86
N PHE A 568 -17.23 1.56 -35.27
CA PHE A 568 -18.53 1.24 -34.67
C PHE A 568 -18.92 -0.22 -34.96
N ARG A 569 -18.78 -0.65 -36.22
CA ARG A 569 -19.06 -2.04 -36.64
C ARG A 569 -18.10 -3.04 -36.00
N ALA A 570 -16.83 -2.68 -35.84
CA ALA A 570 -15.86 -3.51 -35.13
C ALA A 570 -16.22 -3.64 -33.64
N ALA A 571 -16.59 -2.54 -32.98
CA ALA A 571 -16.95 -2.53 -31.56
C ALA A 571 -18.22 -3.33 -31.25
N ILE A 572 -19.27 -3.21 -32.09
CA ILE A 572 -20.50 -3.98 -31.91
C ILE A 572 -20.24 -5.48 -32.09
N GLN A 573 -19.42 -5.86 -33.08
CA GLN A 573 -19.05 -7.26 -33.31
C GLN A 573 -18.28 -7.83 -32.11
N GLN A 574 -17.29 -7.09 -31.58
CA GLN A 574 -16.53 -7.53 -30.41
C GLN A 574 -17.40 -7.68 -29.15
N CYS A 575 -18.33 -6.75 -28.91
CA CYS A 575 -19.25 -6.82 -27.77
C CYS A 575 -20.21 -8.01 -27.89
N LYS A 576 -20.70 -8.26 -29.12
CA LYS A 576 -21.58 -9.38 -29.44
C LYS A 576 -20.88 -10.72 -29.24
N GLU A 577 -19.69 -10.91 -29.82
CA GLU A 577 -18.90 -12.13 -29.68
C GLU A 577 -18.53 -12.41 -28.22
N ALA A 578 -18.13 -11.39 -27.46
CA ALA A 578 -17.85 -11.52 -26.03
C ALA A 578 -19.09 -11.97 -25.24
N SER A 579 -20.26 -11.41 -25.54
CA SER A 579 -21.51 -11.79 -24.89
C SER A 579 -21.99 -13.20 -25.26
N LEU A 580 -21.79 -13.62 -26.51
CA LEU A 580 -22.03 -14.99 -26.95
C LEU A 580 -21.07 -15.98 -26.27
N SER A 581 -19.80 -15.58 -26.06
CA SER A 581 -18.80 -16.36 -25.31
C SER A 581 -19.22 -16.56 -23.85
N ILE A 582 -19.69 -15.49 -23.18
CA ILE A 582 -20.23 -15.57 -21.81
C ILE A 582 -21.44 -16.51 -21.74
N SER A 583 -22.38 -16.40 -22.68
CA SER A 583 -23.56 -17.27 -22.72
C SER A 583 -23.18 -18.75 -22.88
N ARG A 584 -22.18 -19.06 -23.72
CA ARG A 584 -21.65 -20.42 -23.88
C ARG A 584 -20.99 -20.94 -22.61
N ALA A 585 -20.12 -20.14 -21.99
CA ALA A 585 -19.44 -20.52 -20.74
C ALA A 585 -20.44 -20.74 -19.59
N ALA A 586 -21.49 -19.91 -19.52
CA ALA A 586 -22.55 -20.01 -18.53
C ALA A 586 -23.42 -21.27 -18.69
N SER A 587 -23.47 -21.84 -19.89
CA SER A 587 -24.29 -23.01 -20.18
C SER A 587 -23.59 -24.33 -19.85
N THR A 588 -22.39 -24.26 -19.26
CA THR A 588 -21.63 -25.44 -18.85
C THR A 588 -22.07 -25.93 -17.47
N PRO A 589 -21.95 -27.25 -17.18
CA PRO A 589 -22.32 -27.81 -15.88
C PRO A 589 -21.51 -27.21 -14.71
N TYR A 590 -20.34 -26.61 -15.00
CA TYR A 590 -19.50 -25.92 -14.02
C TYR A 590 -20.19 -24.74 -13.33
N LEU A 591 -21.20 -24.14 -13.96
CA LEU A 591 -21.96 -23.04 -13.36
C LEU A 591 -22.78 -23.50 -12.14
N LEU A 592 -23.31 -24.73 -12.15
CA LEU A 592 -24.04 -25.28 -11.02
C LEU A 592 -23.12 -25.42 -9.79
N GLU A 593 -21.87 -25.81 -10.01
CA GLU A 593 -20.87 -25.85 -8.95
C GLU A 593 -20.53 -24.46 -8.41
N ALA A 594 -20.47 -23.43 -9.28
CA ALA A 594 -20.30 -22.05 -8.86
C ALA A 594 -21.49 -21.52 -8.06
N SER A 595 -22.71 -22.02 -8.33
CA SER A 595 -23.95 -21.60 -7.68
C SER A 595 -24.03 -21.99 -6.21
N GLU A 596 -23.27 -23.00 -5.78
CA GLU A 596 -23.15 -23.41 -4.37
C GLU A 596 -22.07 -22.62 -3.61
N THR A 597 -21.50 -21.57 -4.22
CA THR A 597 -20.49 -20.70 -3.60
C THR A 597 -20.95 -19.25 -3.51
N TYR A 598 -20.29 -18.47 -2.65
CA TYR A 598 -20.49 -17.01 -2.56
C TYR A 598 -20.19 -16.25 -3.87
N ALA A 599 -19.57 -16.91 -4.85
CA ALA A 599 -19.20 -16.32 -6.13
C ALA A 599 -20.41 -16.09 -7.07
N ILE A 600 -21.58 -16.63 -6.74
CA ILE A 600 -22.80 -16.57 -7.57
C ILE A 600 -23.27 -15.14 -7.89
N ALA A 601 -23.11 -14.19 -6.98
CA ALA A 601 -23.52 -12.80 -7.20
C ALA A 601 -22.68 -12.16 -8.32
N VAL A 602 -21.38 -12.43 -8.33
CA VAL A 602 -20.45 -11.92 -9.33
C VAL A 602 -20.67 -12.61 -10.69
N VAL A 603 -20.88 -13.92 -10.70
CA VAL A 603 -21.27 -14.65 -11.91
C VAL A 603 -22.55 -14.04 -12.50
N SER A 604 -23.56 -13.79 -11.67
CA SER A 604 -24.83 -13.21 -12.09
C SER A 604 -24.66 -11.80 -12.70
N LEU A 605 -23.72 -10.99 -12.20
CA LEU A 605 -23.36 -9.70 -12.80
C LEU A 605 -22.77 -9.85 -14.21
N HIS A 606 -21.91 -10.86 -14.41
CA HIS A 606 -21.38 -11.18 -15.74
C HIS A 606 -22.48 -11.63 -16.71
N LEU A 607 -23.41 -12.48 -16.25
CA LEU A 607 -24.56 -12.91 -17.04
C LEU A 607 -25.49 -11.75 -17.40
N LEU A 608 -25.76 -10.84 -16.47
CA LEU A 608 -26.55 -9.64 -16.73
C LEU A 608 -25.92 -8.79 -17.83
N THR A 609 -24.61 -8.56 -17.75
CA THR A 609 -23.87 -7.74 -18.71
C THR A 609 -23.98 -8.32 -20.12
N ALA A 610 -23.81 -9.65 -20.26
CA ALA A 610 -23.99 -10.33 -21.53
C ALA A 610 -25.44 -10.25 -22.03
N GLY A 611 -26.43 -10.48 -21.16
CA GLY A 611 -27.85 -10.41 -21.52
C GLY A 611 -28.26 -9.03 -22.05
N VAL A 612 -27.89 -7.96 -21.35
CA VAL A 612 -28.13 -6.58 -21.78
C VAL A 612 -27.44 -6.28 -23.11
N THR A 613 -26.18 -6.70 -23.26
CA THR A 613 -25.41 -6.45 -24.49
C THR A 613 -26.01 -7.16 -25.70
N LEU A 614 -26.44 -8.42 -25.57
CA LEU A 614 -27.12 -9.15 -26.65
C LEU A 614 -28.46 -8.50 -27.03
N CYS A 615 -29.25 -8.03 -26.05
CA CYS A 615 -30.47 -7.27 -26.32
C CYS A 615 -30.19 -6.00 -27.12
N ILE A 616 -29.13 -5.25 -26.76
CA ILE A 616 -28.71 -4.05 -27.49
C ILE A 616 -28.24 -4.43 -28.91
N SER A 617 -27.45 -5.50 -29.07
CA SER A 617 -26.98 -5.95 -30.39
C SER A 617 -28.15 -6.25 -31.34
N ILE A 618 -29.21 -6.91 -30.87
CA ILE A 618 -30.41 -7.16 -31.69
C ILE A 618 -31.08 -5.85 -32.12
N THR A 619 -31.16 -4.85 -31.23
CA THR A 619 -31.79 -3.56 -31.58
C THR A 619 -31.01 -2.75 -32.61
N LEU A 620 -29.69 -2.94 -32.67
CA LEU A 620 -28.81 -2.20 -33.57
C LEU A 620 -28.70 -2.85 -34.95
N ASP A 621 -28.85 -4.18 -35.05
CA ASP A 621 -28.73 -4.93 -36.31
C ASP A 621 -29.65 -6.16 -36.33
N HIS A 622 -30.96 -5.94 -36.51
CA HIS A 622 -32.00 -6.97 -36.42
C HIS A 622 -32.09 -7.87 -37.67
N LEU A 623 -31.46 -7.49 -38.78
CA LEU A 623 -31.42 -8.22 -40.05
C LEU A 623 -30.13 -9.04 -40.23
N ALA A 624 -29.20 -8.98 -39.28
CA ALA A 624 -27.99 -9.78 -39.34
C ALA A 624 -28.33 -11.29 -39.39
N PRO A 625 -27.59 -12.08 -40.20
CA PRO A 625 -27.85 -13.51 -40.41
C PRO A 625 -27.76 -14.36 -39.13
N ASP A 626 -27.10 -13.85 -38.10
CA ASP A 626 -26.91 -14.46 -36.78
C ASP A 626 -27.95 -14.02 -35.72
N SER A 627 -28.96 -13.23 -36.09
CA SER A 627 -30.01 -12.74 -35.19
C SER A 627 -30.83 -13.87 -34.53
N THR A 628 -30.94 -15.03 -35.19
CA THR A 628 -31.57 -16.24 -34.66
C THR A 628 -30.75 -16.88 -33.54
N GLU A 629 -29.43 -16.94 -33.70
CA GLU A 629 -28.51 -17.44 -32.67
C GLU A 629 -28.57 -16.54 -31.44
N VAL A 630 -28.51 -15.21 -31.61
CA VAL A 630 -28.56 -14.25 -30.50
C VAL A 630 -29.85 -14.39 -29.69
N ARG A 631 -31.01 -14.51 -30.35
CA ARG A 631 -32.30 -14.76 -29.68
C ARG A 631 -32.30 -16.07 -28.89
N SER A 632 -31.72 -17.13 -29.46
CA SER A 632 -31.57 -18.42 -28.76
C SER A 632 -30.71 -18.30 -27.50
N ARG A 633 -29.58 -17.58 -27.58
CA ARG A 633 -28.66 -17.36 -26.46
C ARG A 633 -29.26 -16.48 -25.36
N ILE A 634 -30.07 -15.48 -25.69
CA ILE A 634 -30.81 -14.70 -24.69
C ILE A 634 -31.77 -15.59 -23.91
N ARG A 635 -32.50 -16.50 -24.58
CA ARG A 635 -33.37 -17.48 -23.90
C ARG A 635 -32.58 -18.40 -22.98
N GLN A 636 -31.43 -18.89 -23.44
CA GLN A 636 -30.55 -19.74 -22.64
C GLN A 636 -30.02 -19.02 -21.40
N LEU A 637 -29.58 -17.76 -21.53
CA LEU A 637 -29.16 -16.94 -20.39
C LEU A 637 -30.28 -16.75 -19.37
N MET A 638 -31.52 -16.49 -19.81
CA MET A 638 -32.66 -16.35 -18.90
C MET A 638 -32.99 -17.66 -18.17
N GLN A 639 -32.82 -18.81 -18.83
CA GLN A 639 -32.98 -20.13 -18.18
C GLN A 639 -31.91 -20.34 -17.11
N VAL A 640 -30.65 -20.03 -17.44
CA VAL A 640 -29.54 -20.11 -16.50
C VAL A 640 -29.75 -19.17 -15.31
N GLN A 641 -30.12 -17.91 -15.54
CA GLN A 641 -30.45 -16.95 -14.46
C GLN A 641 -31.66 -17.41 -13.63
N ALA A 642 -32.59 -18.16 -14.21
CA ALA A 642 -33.71 -18.75 -13.47
C ALA A 642 -33.25 -19.81 -12.47
N LEU A 643 -32.28 -20.65 -12.84
CA LEU A 643 -31.67 -21.64 -11.93
C LEU A 643 -30.93 -20.97 -10.77
N LEU A 644 -30.35 -19.79 -11.00
CA LEU A 644 -29.60 -19.05 -9.97
C LEU A 644 -30.46 -18.14 -9.10
N LYS A 645 -31.73 -17.89 -9.48
CA LYS A 645 -32.62 -16.91 -8.85
C LYS A 645 -32.73 -17.11 -7.33
N ASP A 646 -32.95 -18.35 -6.90
CA ASP A 646 -33.25 -18.65 -5.51
C ASP A 646 -31.98 -18.73 -4.64
N LYS A 647 -30.81 -18.66 -5.27
CA LYS A 647 -29.49 -18.70 -4.63
C LYS A 647 -28.87 -17.30 -4.44
N SER A 648 -29.40 -16.25 -5.08
CA SER A 648 -28.93 -14.87 -4.91
C SER A 648 -29.98 -13.83 -5.29
N ILE A 649 -30.17 -12.82 -4.43
CA ILE A 649 -31.04 -11.66 -4.73
C ILE A 649 -30.63 -10.97 -6.03
N PHE A 650 -29.31 -10.86 -6.27
CA PHE A 650 -28.79 -10.24 -7.49
C PHE A 650 -29.12 -11.08 -8.73
N ALA A 651 -29.06 -12.41 -8.64
CA ALA A 651 -29.46 -13.30 -9.74
C ALA A 651 -30.95 -13.12 -10.08
N ALA A 652 -31.81 -12.98 -9.07
CA ALA A 652 -33.24 -12.72 -9.25
C ALA A 652 -33.50 -11.38 -9.97
N GLN A 653 -32.83 -10.31 -9.53
CA GLN A 653 -32.91 -9.01 -10.19
C GLN A 653 -32.37 -9.04 -11.63
N SER A 654 -31.22 -9.69 -11.83
CA SER A 654 -30.58 -9.85 -13.14
C SER A 654 -31.52 -10.51 -14.16
N ARG A 655 -32.23 -11.57 -13.73
CA ARG A 655 -33.24 -12.26 -14.55
C ARG A 655 -34.37 -11.34 -14.93
N ASP A 656 -34.95 -10.62 -13.96
CA ASP A 656 -36.11 -9.75 -14.23
C ASP A 656 -35.75 -8.64 -15.22
N ILE A 657 -34.57 -8.02 -15.06
CA ILE A 657 -34.07 -6.99 -15.97
C ILE A 657 -33.89 -7.54 -17.38
N THR A 658 -33.24 -8.70 -17.51
CA THR A 658 -32.97 -9.31 -18.83
C THR A 658 -34.27 -9.74 -19.51
N LYS A 659 -35.25 -10.27 -18.75
CA LYS A 659 -36.57 -10.65 -19.26
C LYS A 659 -37.36 -9.43 -19.77
N ARG A 660 -37.40 -8.33 -19.01
CA ARG A 660 -38.07 -7.10 -19.42
C ARG A 660 -37.45 -6.53 -20.70
N LEU A 661 -36.12 -6.46 -20.77
CA LEU A 661 -35.40 -5.99 -21.95
C LEU A 661 -35.67 -6.89 -23.17
N ALA A 662 -35.58 -8.21 -23.01
CA ALA A 662 -35.84 -9.14 -24.09
C ALA A 662 -37.26 -8.96 -24.66
N ASN A 663 -38.27 -8.81 -23.80
CA ASN A 663 -39.65 -8.58 -24.22
C ASN A 663 -39.81 -7.27 -25.01
N LEU A 664 -39.18 -6.18 -24.55
CA LEU A 664 -39.21 -4.89 -25.26
C LEU A 664 -38.55 -4.97 -26.63
N VAL A 665 -37.40 -5.63 -26.73
CA VAL A 665 -36.68 -5.81 -28.00
C VAL A 665 -37.46 -6.69 -28.98
N MET A 666 -38.08 -7.77 -28.49
CA MET A 666 -38.89 -8.66 -29.32
C MET A 666 -40.18 -7.97 -29.81
N ALA A 667 -40.82 -7.15 -28.97
CA ALA A 667 -41.98 -6.34 -29.38
C ALA A 667 -41.60 -5.30 -30.45
N LYS A 668 -40.48 -4.60 -30.26
CA LYS A 668 -39.99 -3.59 -31.22
C LYS A 668 -39.63 -4.22 -32.58
N THR A 669 -38.85 -5.30 -32.57
CA THR A 669 -38.47 -6.00 -33.81
C THR A 669 -39.65 -6.68 -34.51
N GLY A 670 -40.67 -7.13 -33.77
CA GLY A 670 -41.93 -7.61 -34.34
C GLY A 670 -42.71 -6.53 -35.08
N LYS A 671 -42.74 -5.31 -34.54
CA LYS A 671 -43.40 -4.15 -35.15
C LYS A 671 -42.69 -3.67 -36.42
N GLU A 672 -41.36 -3.54 -36.40
CA GLU A 672 -40.56 -3.14 -37.57
C GLU A 672 -40.63 -4.17 -38.71
N ARG A 673 -40.76 -5.47 -38.40
CA ARG A 673 -40.95 -6.55 -39.38
C ARG A 673 -42.34 -6.53 -40.02
N SER A 674 -43.35 -6.06 -39.29
CA SER A 674 -44.70 -5.82 -39.80
C SER A 674 -44.74 -4.60 -40.73
N GLU A 675 -44.06 -3.51 -40.39
CA GLU A 675 -44.00 -2.29 -41.22
C GLU A 675 -43.18 -2.50 -42.51
N THR A 676 -42.09 -3.26 -42.47
CA THR A 676 -41.31 -3.64 -43.67
C THR A 676 -42.01 -4.66 -44.57
N GLY A 677 -42.83 -5.55 -43.99
CA GLY A 677 -43.71 -6.45 -44.76
C GLY A 677 -44.83 -5.71 -45.51
N VAL A 678 -45.33 -4.60 -44.96
CA VAL A 678 -46.32 -3.72 -45.62
C VAL A 678 -45.68 -2.87 -46.73
N LEU A 679 -44.42 -2.47 -46.59
CA LEU A 679 -43.67 -1.74 -47.63
C LEU A 679 -43.25 -2.61 -48.83
N SER A 680 -43.20 -3.95 -48.68
CA SER A 680 -42.90 -4.87 -49.78
C SER A 680 -44.10 -5.18 -50.69
N SER A 681 -45.33 -4.78 -50.32
CA SER A 681 -46.54 -4.98 -51.14
C SER A 681 -46.93 -3.76 -51.97
N ALA A 682 -46.06 -2.75 -52.07
CA ALA A 682 -46.30 -1.47 -52.75
C ALA A 682 -45.43 -1.27 -54.00
N TYR A 683 -45.17 -2.34 -54.76
CA TYR A 683 -44.72 -2.24 -56.15
C TYR A 683 -45.81 -2.84 -57.06
N PRO A 684 -46.39 -2.07 -57.99
CA PRO A 684 -47.38 -2.60 -58.92
C PRO A 684 -46.71 -3.55 -59.92
N GLU A 685 -47.35 -4.70 -60.15
CA GLU A 685 -47.06 -5.59 -61.27
C GLU A 685 -47.11 -4.79 -62.59
N VAL A 686 -46.04 -4.91 -63.38
CA VAL A 686 -45.97 -4.43 -64.75
C VAL A 686 -46.69 -5.45 -65.64
N PRO A 687 -47.68 -5.06 -66.47
CA PRO A 687 -48.30 -5.98 -67.41
C PRO A 687 -47.47 -6.09 -68.70
N GLY A 688 -47.25 -7.32 -69.13
CA GLY A 688 -46.80 -7.71 -70.47
C GLY A 688 -46.79 -9.23 -70.50
N GLY A 689 -47.36 -9.95 -71.46
CA GLY A 689 -47.89 -9.64 -72.77
C GLY A 689 -47.82 -10.97 -73.51
N ASP A 690 -48.96 -11.37 -74.08
CA ASP A 690 -49.34 -12.66 -74.70
C ASP A 690 -49.70 -13.83 -73.76
#